data_AF-A0A6P0X903-F1
#
_entry.id   AF-A0A6P0X903-F1
#
_cell.length_a   1.000
_cell.length_b   1.000
_cell.length_c   1.000
_cell.angle_alpha   90.00
_cell.angle_beta   90.00
_cell.angle_gamma   90.00
#
_symmetry.space_group_name_H-M   'P 1'
#
loop_
_entity.id
_entity.type
_entity.pdbx_description
1 polymer ?
#
loop_
_entity_poly.entity_id
_entity_poly.type
_entity_poly.pdbx_seq_one_letter_code
_entity_poly.pdbx_strand_id
1 'polypeptide(L)'
;MGKLAPKIDQRTAEDIAAQVQQLLEQYTGETKPIQGTRAALVNIFARFSEIIIERLNQVPDKNFLAFLDLLGASRLPPQPARVPLTFSLAAGTTVDAVVPKRTQVAAPPGEGEKDPVIFETERELVVSAAKLESIFVRDPEQDLYTESSSIITTPASLGVPIFRGNQPIEHIFYIGNSKLLGFPEIETLKLKINLSKALGEGGEIKWEFWQETEDEADWQDKTPENDETQGFTQVGENRNIEFTNITVIPQTTVNLVTNRWLRCRLLTPISLADESPIGMISGSELPEIEDIRLEATINSSNLLIETAFTNQLPVDITKDFFPFGEKPKLGDTLYLANNQAFSQEDAEITININLANWTSGIPPTFMGGYPKLKWEFWNGKKWIAIGTSTLEGSLPFSNNTFEDTTKAFTGYSQKIFLCLGQNECTDLTMANPLDGEALELNINQDNQVLYLGATEPFQDINFSLATKGTNYSLTFEYFNGSQWTRLTEEEHNLQDNTLNWTADGRVEFTIPNDWQQVDFEEATGNSMDSQITRYWIRIRTTQPPRTIATIANVFQIVFATQGYVRFTFPESPLATIVNGVEDFWIRVRIISGNYGTEARYERIEPRDGSTDSLPGSRNSPEYQFREATFAPPSINSITVDYTLTKQEKPETLFTYNDAVYSNNLIQRIDNQNQLFPKPLIPFQETETDRPACYFGFTLPPGITDFPNRTISLFNSMADVKYGENLVPLSPNKSRIIGAANSTVTHKILLTNNSSESVQFELTVLGMNWNTNVEGFLEVEADSVKELELSVEIPDEAELNSSDCGFLQVSKVNNSSIIYNATIETFVGEELPKNEQVKLSWQYWNGKKWGNLTVRDETENFTRPGLIEFLPPADFALRKDFNLPPHYWLRVRWLSGEYEVEPRLKQVLLNTTMAVQTLTIQKEILGSSDGNENQKFQTTKQPVLAGQQLEVREREIPSIQEQQKIVLEEGEDAITSILDATGRPKEIWVRWHQVKDFYQSGTRDRHYILDNLT
;
A
#
# COMPACT_ATOMS: atom_id res chain seq x y z
N MET A 1 8.21 -25.95 -52.93
CA MET A 1 7.96 -26.38 -54.32
C MET A 1 9.07 -27.33 -54.75
N GLY A 2 8.79 -28.63 -54.83
CA GLY A 2 9.75 -29.61 -55.35
C GLY A 2 9.93 -29.43 -56.86
N LYS A 3 11.17 -29.48 -57.35
CA LYS A 3 11.46 -29.47 -58.79
C LYS A 3 10.74 -30.66 -59.43
N LEU A 4 9.96 -30.39 -60.49
CA LEU A 4 9.35 -31.42 -61.33
C LEU A 4 10.42 -32.39 -61.84
N ALA A 5 10.08 -33.69 -61.95
CA ALA A 5 10.99 -34.69 -62.49
C ALA A 5 11.44 -34.28 -63.92
N PRO A 6 12.73 -34.45 -64.26
CA PRO A 6 13.22 -34.12 -65.59
C PRO A 6 12.51 -34.98 -66.64
N LYS A 7 12.05 -34.35 -67.72
CA LYS A 7 11.46 -35.06 -68.87
C LYS A 7 12.51 -35.97 -69.51
N ILE A 8 12.17 -37.23 -69.73
CA ILE A 8 12.98 -38.22 -70.45
C ILE A 8 13.12 -37.83 -71.92
N ASP A 9 12.06 -37.29 -72.52
CA ASP A 9 12.05 -36.79 -73.89
C ASP A 9 11.29 -35.46 -73.95
N GLN A 10 11.95 -34.43 -74.48
CA GLN A 10 11.42 -33.06 -74.53
C GLN A 10 10.75 -32.73 -75.86
N ARG A 11 10.81 -33.63 -76.85
CA ARG A 11 10.28 -33.38 -78.19
C ARG A 11 8.77 -33.19 -78.17
N THR A 12 8.33 -32.11 -78.80
CA THR A 12 6.93 -31.81 -79.09
C THR A 12 6.49 -32.43 -80.41
N ALA A 13 5.19 -32.38 -80.71
CA ALA A 13 4.69 -32.76 -82.03
C ALA A 13 5.33 -31.91 -83.16
N GLU A 14 5.67 -30.64 -82.91
CA GLU A 14 6.34 -29.80 -83.91
C GLU A 14 7.77 -30.30 -84.19
N ASP A 15 8.52 -30.66 -83.15
CA ASP A 15 9.88 -31.21 -83.28
C ASP A 15 9.87 -32.53 -84.05
N ILE A 16 8.88 -33.38 -83.79
CA ILE A 16 8.73 -34.68 -84.47
C ILE A 16 8.30 -34.47 -85.92
N ALA A 17 7.39 -33.55 -86.21
CA ALA A 17 7.00 -33.23 -87.58
C ALA A 17 8.19 -32.68 -88.39
N ALA A 18 9.00 -31.80 -87.79
CA ALA A 18 10.23 -31.29 -88.40
C ALA A 18 11.26 -32.40 -88.63
N GLN A 19 11.44 -33.31 -87.67
CA GLN A 19 12.33 -34.46 -87.81
C GLN A 19 11.85 -35.41 -88.93
N VAL A 20 10.54 -35.67 -89.05
CA VAL A 20 9.97 -36.48 -90.13
C VAL A 20 10.18 -35.83 -91.49
N GLN A 21 10.07 -34.50 -91.59
CA GLN A 21 10.37 -33.76 -92.82
C GLN A 21 11.85 -33.92 -93.23
N GLN A 22 12.79 -33.82 -92.27
CA GLN A 22 14.22 -34.05 -92.52
C GLN A 22 14.50 -35.49 -92.97
N LEU A 23 13.86 -36.47 -92.34
CA LEU A 23 14.02 -37.88 -92.71
C LEU A 23 13.45 -38.16 -94.10
N LEU A 24 12.32 -37.54 -94.46
CA LEU A 24 11.75 -37.67 -95.79
C LEU A 24 12.67 -37.11 -96.87
N GLU A 25 13.32 -35.98 -96.63
CA GLU A 25 14.35 -35.45 -97.51
C GLU A 25 15.50 -36.46 -97.70
N GLN A 26 15.98 -37.07 -96.61
CA GLN A 26 17.09 -38.02 -96.64
C GLN A 26 16.74 -39.35 -97.34
N TYR A 27 15.56 -39.91 -97.10
CA TYR A 27 15.19 -41.24 -97.59
C TYR A 27 14.51 -41.23 -98.96
N THR A 28 13.88 -40.12 -99.36
CA THR A 28 13.11 -40.03 -100.60
C THR A 28 13.66 -39.00 -101.59
N GLY A 29 14.56 -38.11 -101.14
CA GLY A 29 15.08 -36.99 -101.94
C GLY A 29 14.10 -35.82 -102.08
N GLU A 30 12.95 -35.85 -101.41
CA GLU A 30 11.94 -34.77 -101.45
C GLU A 30 12.38 -33.60 -100.55
N THR A 31 12.87 -32.53 -101.17
CA THR A 31 13.35 -31.32 -100.47
C THR A 31 12.25 -30.27 -100.24
N LYS A 32 11.04 -30.49 -100.78
CA LYS A 32 9.93 -29.54 -100.65
C LYS A 32 9.17 -29.77 -99.34
N PRO A 33 8.75 -28.70 -98.65
CA PRO A 33 7.87 -28.83 -97.48
C PRO A 33 6.60 -29.59 -97.84
N ILE A 34 6.24 -30.59 -97.04
CA ILE A 34 5.03 -31.38 -97.25
C ILE A 34 3.81 -30.49 -97.00
N GLN A 35 2.84 -30.52 -97.91
CA GLN A 35 1.60 -29.73 -97.81
C GLN A 35 0.34 -30.60 -98.01
N GLY A 36 -0.82 -30.06 -97.62
CA GLY A 36 -2.12 -30.71 -97.78
C GLY A 36 -2.28 -31.99 -96.95
N THR A 37 -2.93 -33.01 -97.51
CA THR A 37 -3.23 -34.27 -96.80
C THR A 37 -1.98 -34.99 -96.28
N ARG A 38 -0.84 -34.89 -96.97
CA ARG A 38 0.42 -35.48 -96.51
C ARG A 38 0.95 -34.80 -95.25
N ALA A 39 0.80 -33.48 -95.14
CA ALA A 39 1.19 -32.72 -93.94
C ALA A 39 0.27 -33.08 -92.77
N ALA A 40 -1.02 -33.27 -93.03
CA ALA A 40 -1.96 -33.75 -92.02
C ALA A 40 -1.56 -35.13 -91.45
N LEU A 41 -1.12 -36.07 -92.29
CA LEU A 41 -0.62 -37.37 -91.83
C LEU A 41 0.64 -37.25 -90.96
N VAL A 42 1.59 -36.40 -91.34
CA VAL A 42 2.79 -36.12 -90.54
C VAL A 42 2.41 -35.52 -89.18
N ASN A 43 1.50 -34.55 -89.16
CA ASN A 43 1.05 -33.92 -87.92
C ASN A 43 0.26 -34.90 -87.02
N ILE A 44 -0.54 -35.79 -87.60
CA ILE A 44 -1.24 -36.85 -86.86
C ILE A 44 -0.21 -37.82 -86.23
N PHE A 45 0.76 -38.27 -87.02
CA PHE A 45 1.83 -39.13 -86.52
C PHE A 45 2.65 -38.45 -85.41
N ALA A 46 2.97 -37.17 -85.59
CA ALA A 46 3.72 -36.40 -84.62
C ALA A 46 2.94 -36.21 -83.32
N ARG A 47 1.63 -35.93 -83.39
CA ARG A 47 0.77 -35.86 -82.20
C ARG A 47 0.63 -37.21 -81.49
N PHE A 48 0.51 -38.32 -82.23
CA PHE A 48 0.51 -39.65 -81.60
C PHE A 48 1.84 -39.95 -80.89
N SER A 49 2.95 -39.58 -81.50
CA SER A 49 4.29 -39.75 -80.91
C SER A 49 4.45 -38.88 -79.66
N GLU A 50 3.95 -37.65 -79.68
CA GLU A 50 3.96 -36.76 -78.51
C GLU A 50 3.13 -37.33 -77.35
N ILE A 51 1.96 -37.93 -77.59
CA ILE A 51 1.17 -38.59 -76.53
C ILE A 51 1.94 -39.76 -75.90
N ILE A 52 2.73 -40.50 -76.68
CA ILE A 52 3.59 -41.56 -76.16
C ILE A 52 4.72 -40.97 -75.31
N ILE A 53 5.33 -39.87 -75.77
CA ILE A 53 6.35 -39.12 -75.02
C ILE A 53 5.78 -38.55 -73.71
N GLU A 54 4.55 -38.01 -73.72
CA GLU A 54 3.85 -37.54 -72.53
C GLU A 54 3.71 -38.67 -71.49
N ARG A 55 3.37 -39.90 -71.91
CA ARG A 55 3.32 -41.08 -71.02
C ARG A 55 4.69 -41.55 -70.56
N LEU A 56 5.69 -41.54 -71.44
CA LEU A 56 7.07 -41.89 -71.09
C LEU A 56 7.62 -40.95 -70.02
N ASN A 57 7.32 -39.66 -70.13
CA ASN A 57 7.71 -38.65 -69.16
C ASN A 57 7.05 -38.81 -67.77
N GLN A 58 6.02 -39.65 -67.61
CA GLN A 58 5.44 -40.01 -66.32
C GLN A 58 6.11 -41.22 -65.65
N VAL A 59 7.00 -41.93 -66.37
CA VAL A 59 7.70 -43.11 -65.83
C VAL A 59 8.60 -42.79 -64.63
N PRO A 60 9.37 -41.67 -64.58
CA PRO A 60 10.15 -41.31 -63.41
C PRO A 60 9.32 -41.19 -62.13
N ASP A 61 8.14 -40.56 -62.20
CA ASP A 61 7.23 -40.42 -61.06
C ASP A 61 6.70 -41.80 -60.61
N LYS A 62 6.34 -42.67 -61.56
CA LYS A 62 5.92 -44.05 -61.26
C LYS A 62 7.04 -44.85 -60.60
N ASN A 63 8.28 -44.74 -61.09
CA ASN A 63 9.43 -45.42 -60.52
C ASN A 63 9.79 -44.88 -59.12
N PHE A 64 9.63 -43.57 -58.89
CA PHE A 64 9.82 -42.97 -57.58
C PHE A 64 8.84 -43.53 -56.55
N LEU A 65 7.55 -43.63 -56.90
CA LEU A 65 6.56 -44.27 -56.04
C LEU A 65 6.90 -45.75 -55.76
N ALA A 66 7.28 -46.53 -56.79
CA ALA A 66 7.67 -47.92 -56.60
C ALA A 66 8.94 -48.07 -55.73
N PHE A 67 9.86 -47.11 -55.80
CA PHE A 67 11.04 -47.07 -54.93
C PHE A 67 10.69 -46.75 -53.49
N LEU A 68 9.77 -45.80 -53.25
CA LEU A 68 9.25 -45.52 -51.92
C LEU A 68 8.57 -46.76 -51.32
N ASP A 69 7.74 -47.46 -52.10
CA ASP A 69 7.10 -48.71 -51.68
C ASP A 69 8.15 -49.79 -51.33
N LEU A 70 9.22 -49.93 -52.13
CA LEU A 70 10.30 -50.88 -51.88
C LEU A 70 11.13 -50.54 -50.64
N LEU A 71 11.28 -49.26 -50.31
CA LEU A 71 11.87 -48.80 -49.06
C LEU A 71 10.93 -48.93 -47.86
N GLY A 72 9.70 -49.43 -48.06
CA GLY A 72 8.70 -49.59 -47.01
C GLY A 72 8.00 -48.28 -46.61
N ALA A 73 8.13 -47.22 -47.41
CA ALA A 73 7.46 -45.94 -47.17
C ALA A 73 6.02 -46.00 -47.72
N SER A 74 5.06 -46.38 -46.87
CA SER A 74 3.63 -46.34 -47.17
C SER A 74 3.01 -45.00 -46.82
N ARG A 75 1.92 -44.61 -47.50
CA ARG A 75 1.09 -43.47 -47.07
C ARG A 75 0.56 -43.73 -45.65
N LEU A 76 0.65 -42.72 -44.80
CA LEU A 76 0.02 -42.79 -43.47
C LEU A 76 -1.50 -42.98 -43.65
N PRO A 77 -2.13 -43.88 -42.89
CA PRO A 77 -3.58 -44.01 -42.91
C PRO A 77 -4.22 -42.71 -42.40
N PRO A 78 -5.49 -42.44 -42.75
CA PRO A 78 -6.25 -41.33 -42.21
C PRO A 78 -6.15 -41.30 -40.68
N GLN A 79 -5.74 -40.17 -40.13
CA GLN A 79 -5.66 -39.98 -38.68
C GLN A 79 -6.97 -39.35 -38.20
N PRO A 80 -7.68 -39.96 -37.24
CA PRO A 80 -8.90 -39.39 -36.71
C PRO A 80 -8.61 -38.06 -36.01
N ALA A 81 -9.52 -37.09 -36.12
CA ALA A 81 -9.44 -35.88 -35.32
C ALA A 81 -9.51 -36.25 -33.82
N ARG A 82 -8.69 -35.61 -33.00
CA ARG A 82 -8.62 -35.82 -31.54
C ARG A 82 -8.86 -34.49 -30.84
N VAL A 83 -9.83 -34.44 -29.93
CA VAL A 83 -10.27 -33.20 -29.26
C VAL A 83 -10.45 -33.41 -27.76
N PRO A 84 -10.19 -32.40 -26.92
CA PRO A 84 -10.54 -32.45 -25.51
C PRO A 84 -12.06 -32.29 -25.31
N LEU A 85 -12.66 -33.16 -24.50
CA LEU A 85 -14.05 -33.07 -24.06
C LEU A 85 -14.12 -32.86 -22.55
N THR A 86 -14.72 -31.75 -22.14
CA THR A 86 -14.94 -31.40 -20.73
C THR A 86 -16.36 -31.73 -20.31
N PHE A 87 -16.51 -32.39 -19.17
CA PHE A 87 -17.79 -32.75 -18.59
C PHE A 87 -18.02 -31.95 -17.31
N SER A 88 -19.23 -31.41 -17.16
CA SER A 88 -19.65 -30.73 -15.94
C SER A 88 -20.79 -31.50 -15.27
N LEU A 89 -20.78 -31.54 -13.94
CA LEU A 89 -21.90 -32.08 -13.17
C LEU A 89 -23.09 -31.10 -13.24
N ALA A 90 -24.30 -31.65 -13.14
CA ALA A 90 -25.50 -30.84 -12.98
C ALA A 90 -25.40 -30.00 -11.69
N ALA A 91 -25.91 -28.76 -11.73
CA ALA A 91 -25.85 -27.85 -10.59
C ALA A 91 -26.43 -28.48 -9.31
N GLY A 92 -25.71 -28.35 -8.18
CA GLY A 92 -26.10 -28.91 -6.89
C GLY A 92 -25.65 -30.36 -6.64
N THR A 93 -25.05 -31.03 -7.62
CA THR A 93 -24.48 -32.37 -7.44
C THR A 93 -23.23 -32.30 -6.57
N THR A 94 -23.20 -33.09 -5.49
CA THR A 94 -22.06 -33.18 -4.55
C THR A 94 -21.32 -34.52 -4.63
N VAL A 95 -21.67 -35.36 -5.59
CA VAL A 95 -21.11 -36.69 -5.81
C VAL A 95 -20.49 -36.80 -7.19
N ASP A 96 -19.39 -37.52 -7.31
CA ASP A 96 -18.72 -37.74 -8.58
C ASP A 96 -19.58 -38.58 -9.54
N ALA A 97 -19.35 -38.39 -10.84
CA ALA A 97 -19.94 -39.22 -11.89
C ALA A 97 -18.85 -39.91 -12.72
N VAL A 98 -19.19 -41.02 -13.38
CA VAL A 98 -18.27 -41.75 -14.27
C VAL A 98 -18.75 -41.64 -15.71
N VAL A 99 -17.85 -41.22 -16.60
CA VAL A 99 -18.02 -41.25 -18.05
C VAL A 99 -17.20 -42.41 -18.59
N PRO A 100 -17.82 -43.52 -19.04
CA PRO A 100 -17.09 -44.67 -19.54
C PRO A 100 -16.24 -44.36 -20.78
N LYS A 101 -15.22 -45.18 -21.02
CA LYS A 101 -14.52 -45.23 -22.31
C LYS A 101 -15.52 -45.53 -23.45
N ARG A 102 -15.30 -44.94 -24.62
CA ARG A 102 -16.19 -45.00 -25.81
C ARG A 102 -17.56 -44.35 -25.62
N THR A 103 -17.69 -43.42 -24.67
CA THR A 103 -18.88 -42.58 -24.60
C THR A 103 -18.95 -41.74 -25.87
N GLN A 104 -20.08 -41.85 -26.58
CA GLN A 104 -20.29 -41.15 -27.85
C GLN A 104 -20.79 -39.73 -27.62
N VAL A 105 -20.17 -38.78 -28.30
CA VAL A 105 -20.56 -37.36 -28.33
C VAL A 105 -20.63 -36.90 -29.78
N ALA A 106 -21.68 -36.16 -30.12
CA ALA A 106 -21.93 -35.69 -31.48
C ALA A 106 -21.63 -34.20 -31.60
N ALA A 107 -20.81 -33.83 -32.58
CA ALA A 107 -20.67 -32.45 -33.04
C ALA A 107 -21.67 -32.18 -34.17
N PRO A 108 -22.19 -30.94 -34.30
CA PRO A 108 -23.07 -30.58 -35.39
C PRO A 108 -22.36 -30.79 -36.76
N PRO A 109 -23.11 -31.15 -37.82
CA PRO A 109 -22.54 -31.31 -39.15
C PRO A 109 -21.88 -30.03 -39.65
N GLY A 110 -20.81 -30.17 -40.43
CA GLY A 110 -20.17 -29.04 -41.11
C GLY A 110 -21.08 -28.42 -42.18
N GLU A 111 -20.68 -27.26 -42.71
CA GLU A 111 -21.41 -26.58 -43.78
C GLU A 111 -21.48 -27.48 -45.04
N GLY A 112 -22.69 -27.90 -45.42
CA GLY A 112 -22.93 -28.81 -46.54
C GLY A 112 -23.07 -30.29 -46.17
N GLU A 113 -22.83 -30.66 -44.91
CA GLU A 113 -23.02 -32.02 -44.38
C GLU A 113 -24.39 -32.19 -43.73
N LYS A 114 -24.91 -33.43 -43.70
CA LYS A 114 -26.21 -33.76 -43.09
C LYS A 114 -26.11 -34.57 -41.81
N ASP A 115 -25.07 -35.38 -41.69
CA ASP A 115 -24.89 -36.31 -40.58
C ASP A 115 -23.96 -35.69 -39.53
N PRO A 116 -24.27 -35.83 -38.23
CA PRO A 116 -23.40 -35.33 -37.18
C PRO A 116 -22.06 -36.06 -37.15
N VAL A 117 -21.02 -35.36 -36.74
CA VAL A 117 -19.69 -35.94 -36.57
C VAL A 117 -19.59 -36.57 -35.18
N ILE A 118 -19.39 -37.89 -35.13
CA ILE A 118 -19.32 -38.64 -33.87
C ILE A 118 -17.89 -38.74 -33.36
N PHE A 119 -17.73 -38.51 -32.07
CA PHE A 119 -16.52 -38.72 -31.29
C PHE A 119 -16.77 -39.75 -30.19
N GLU A 120 -15.74 -40.53 -29.85
CA GLU A 120 -15.75 -41.47 -28.73
C GLU A 120 -14.64 -41.12 -27.72
N THR A 121 -14.96 -41.16 -26.42
CA THR A 121 -13.96 -40.95 -25.36
C THR A 121 -12.89 -42.06 -25.37
N GLU A 122 -11.62 -41.69 -25.27
CA GLU A 122 -10.50 -42.65 -25.33
C GLU A 122 -10.36 -43.52 -24.07
N ARG A 123 -10.80 -42.99 -22.93
CA ARG A 123 -10.67 -43.58 -21.60
C ARG A 123 -11.88 -43.24 -20.73
N GLU A 124 -12.03 -43.99 -19.65
CA GLU A 124 -12.95 -43.64 -18.57
C GLU A 124 -12.49 -42.35 -17.89
N LEU A 125 -13.44 -41.48 -17.56
CA LEU A 125 -13.22 -40.23 -16.83
C LEU A 125 -14.12 -40.21 -15.60
N VAL A 126 -13.55 -39.87 -14.45
CA VAL A 126 -14.33 -39.50 -13.27
C VAL A 126 -14.53 -37.98 -13.30
N VAL A 127 -15.79 -37.56 -13.34
CA VAL A 127 -16.18 -36.15 -13.23
C VAL A 127 -16.25 -35.81 -11.75
N SER A 128 -15.20 -35.18 -11.25
CA SER A 128 -15.05 -34.78 -9.85
C SER A 128 -16.01 -33.65 -9.49
N ALA A 129 -16.57 -33.71 -8.28
CA ALA A 129 -17.33 -32.60 -7.70
C ALA A 129 -16.43 -31.49 -7.12
N ALA A 130 -15.11 -31.70 -7.04
CA ALA A 130 -14.14 -30.65 -6.69
C ALA A 130 -14.13 -29.54 -7.76
N LYS A 131 -13.75 -28.34 -7.35
CA LYS A 131 -13.57 -27.20 -8.26
C LYS A 131 -12.13 -26.74 -8.25
N LEU A 132 -11.58 -26.46 -9.42
CA LEU A 132 -10.37 -25.66 -9.55
C LEU A 132 -10.81 -24.20 -9.54
N GLU A 133 -10.41 -23.45 -8.51
CA GLU A 133 -10.82 -22.04 -8.34
C GLU A 133 -9.65 -21.08 -8.47
N SER A 134 -8.41 -21.57 -8.31
CA SER A 134 -7.24 -20.71 -8.26
C SER A 134 -6.05 -21.25 -9.05
N ILE A 135 -5.39 -20.37 -9.80
CA ILE A 135 -4.09 -20.61 -10.43
C ILE A 135 -3.16 -19.44 -10.11
N PHE A 136 -2.03 -19.73 -9.46
CA PHE A 136 -1.03 -18.73 -9.11
C PHE A 136 0.36 -19.19 -9.56
N VAL A 137 1.20 -18.26 -9.95
CA VAL A 137 2.61 -18.49 -10.22
C VAL A 137 3.43 -17.76 -9.17
N ARG A 138 4.42 -18.43 -8.58
CA ARG A 138 5.49 -17.82 -7.79
C ARG A 138 6.81 -17.98 -8.51
N ASP A 139 7.52 -16.88 -8.69
CA ASP A 139 8.83 -16.81 -9.32
C ASP A 139 9.83 -16.18 -8.34
N PRO A 140 10.35 -17.00 -7.40
CA PRO A 140 11.18 -16.51 -6.30
C PRO A 140 12.56 -16.04 -6.76
N GLU A 141 13.00 -16.40 -7.97
CA GLU A 141 14.26 -15.92 -8.54
C GLU A 141 14.21 -14.41 -8.85
N GLN A 142 13.01 -13.88 -9.10
CA GLN A 142 12.76 -12.48 -9.47
C GLN A 142 11.91 -11.75 -8.43
N ASP A 143 11.54 -12.43 -7.34
CA ASP A 143 10.59 -11.95 -6.33
C ASP A 143 9.25 -11.50 -6.92
N LEU A 144 8.75 -12.25 -7.92
CA LEU A 144 7.51 -11.95 -8.61
C LEU A 144 6.46 -13.04 -8.40
N TYR A 145 5.20 -12.67 -8.54
CA TYR A 145 4.07 -13.59 -8.63
C TYR A 145 3.10 -13.20 -9.74
N THR A 146 2.16 -14.08 -10.04
CA THR A 146 1.05 -13.82 -10.98
C THR A 146 -0.21 -14.51 -10.48
N GLU A 147 -1.34 -13.81 -10.50
CA GLU A 147 -2.69 -14.37 -10.40
C GLU A 147 -3.17 -14.73 -11.82
N SER A 148 -3.54 -15.99 -12.07
CA SER A 148 -3.89 -16.49 -13.41
C SER A 148 -5.19 -17.30 -13.43
N SER A 149 -6.05 -17.19 -12.42
CA SER A 149 -7.28 -17.98 -12.30
C SER A 149 -8.30 -17.70 -13.40
N SER A 150 -8.21 -16.55 -14.09
CA SER A 150 -9.06 -16.22 -15.23
C SER A 150 -9.01 -17.27 -16.36
N ILE A 151 -7.88 -17.97 -16.53
CA ILE A 151 -7.71 -19.01 -17.56
C ILE A 151 -8.48 -20.31 -17.26
N ILE A 152 -9.06 -20.44 -16.07
CA ILE A 152 -9.95 -21.56 -15.74
C ILE A 152 -11.27 -21.41 -16.50
N THR A 153 -11.80 -20.18 -16.59
CA THR A 153 -13.10 -19.89 -17.21
C THR A 153 -12.98 -19.41 -18.64
N THR A 154 -11.97 -18.61 -18.95
CA THR A 154 -11.84 -17.93 -20.24
C THR A 154 -10.45 -18.16 -20.83
N PRO A 155 -10.31 -18.70 -22.05
CA PRO A 155 -9.01 -18.89 -22.66
C PRO A 155 -8.26 -17.56 -22.82
N ALA A 156 -7.00 -17.50 -22.38
CA ALA A 156 -6.12 -16.38 -22.63
C ALA A 156 -5.68 -16.36 -24.10
N SER A 157 -5.76 -15.19 -24.76
CA SER A 157 -5.40 -15.04 -26.18
C SER A 157 -3.92 -15.38 -26.45
N LEU A 158 -3.02 -14.83 -25.63
CA LEU A 158 -1.55 -14.99 -25.75
C LEU A 158 -0.97 -16.07 -24.81
N GLY A 159 -1.83 -16.70 -24.01
CA GLY A 159 -1.44 -17.53 -22.88
C GLY A 159 -0.76 -16.75 -21.74
N VAL A 160 -0.64 -17.40 -20.58
CA VAL A 160 0.06 -16.87 -19.40
C VAL A 160 1.30 -17.74 -19.11
N PRO A 161 2.46 -17.16 -18.79
CA PRO A 161 3.61 -17.92 -18.31
C PRO A 161 3.24 -18.78 -17.10
N ILE A 162 3.71 -20.02 -17.06
CA ILE A 162 3.43 -20.95 -15.95
C ILE A 162 4.53 -20.94 -14.88
N PHE A 163 5.71 -20.39 -15.17
CA PHE A 163 6.83 -20.33 -14.22
C PHE A 163 7.43 -18.94 -14.06
N ARG A 164 6.80 -17.89 -14.61
CA ARG A 164 7.28 -16.51 -14.48
C ARG A 164 6.19 -15.59 -13.94
N GLY A 165 6.58 -14.81 -12.93
CA GLY A 165 5.74 -13.79 -12.30
C GLY A 165 5.68 -12.51 -13.15
N ASN A 166 4.68 -11.68 -12.94
CA ASN A 166 4.57 -10.35 -13.58
C ASN A 166 4.16 -9.22 -12.63
N GLN A 167 4.04 -9.51 -11.33
CA GLN A 167 3.74 -8.55 -10.28
C GLN A 167 4.74 -8.74 -9.13
N PRO A 168 5.20 -7.67 -8.46
CA PRO A 168 6.09 -7.79 -7.31
C PRO A 168 5.43 -8.55 -6.18
N ILE A 169 6.16 -9.44 -5.52
CA ILE A 169 5.73 -9.98 -4.23
C ILE A 169 5.82 -8.85 -3.21
N GLU A 170 4.72 -8.59 -2.50
CA GLU A 170 4.71 -7.52 -1.51
C GLU A 170 5.35 -7.98 -0.20
N HIS A 171 6.25 -7.13 0.31
CA HIS A 171 6.94 -7.28 1.58
C HIS A 171 6.65 -6.07 2.45
N ILE A 172 5.72 -6.22 3.41
CA ILE A 172 5.17 -5.09 4.17
C ILE A 172 5.21 -5.35 5.67
N PHE A 173 5.66 -4.35 6.42
CA PHE A 173 5.61 -4.29 7.87
C PHE A 173 4.59 -3.25 8.34
N TYR A 174 3.57 -3.69 9.09
CA TYR A 174 2.49 -2.86 9.59
C TYR A 174 2.65 -2.55 11.08
N ILE A 175 2.46 -1.29 11.44
CA ILE A 175 2.54 -0.77 12.80
C ILE A 175 1.22 -0.08 13.15
N GLY A 176 0.49 -0.65 14.12
CA GLY A 176 -0.78 -0.12 14.60
C GLY A 176 -0.65 0.56 15.96
N ASN A 177 -1.16 1.78 16.11
CA ASN A 177 -1.33 2.44 17.41
C ASN A 177 -2.54 3.39 17.37
N SER A 178 -3.63 3.01 18.03
CA SER A 178 -4.90 3.72 17.92
C SER A 178 -4.95 5.05 18.66
N LYS A 179 -4.11 5.20 19.71
CA LYS A 179 -4.10 6.37 20.59
C LYS A 179 -3.23 7.50 20.04
N LEU A 180 -1.94 7.25 19.78
CA LEU A 180 -1.01 8.27 19.29
C LEU A 180 -1.37 8.75 17.90
N LEU A 181 -1.69 7.84 16.98
CA LEU A 181 -2.04 8.21 15.60
C LEU A 181 -3.46 8.82 15.51
N GLY A 182 -4.18 8.89 16.63
CA GLY A 182 -5.51 9.47 16.73
C GLY A 182 -5.55 10.94 17.14
N PHE A 183 -4.41 11.54 17.47
CA PHE A 183 -4.36 12.98 17.73
C PHE A 183 -4.70 13.78 16.46
N PRO A 184 -5.47 14.88 16.58
CA PRO A 184 -5.86 15.72 15.42
C PRO A 184 -4.68 16.22 14.60
N GLU A 185 -3.64 16.67 15.31
CA GLU A 185 -2.41 17.22 14.77
C GLU A 185 -1.24 16.70 15.59
N ILE A 186 -0.25 16.10 14.92
CA ILE A 186 0.99 15.62 15.50
C ILE A 186 2.11 16.42 14.82
N GLU A 187 2.78 17.26 15.61
CA GLU A 187 3.91 18.07 15.12
C GLU A 187 5.06 17.16 14.68
N THR A 188 5.36 16.16 15.51
CA THR A 188 6.42 15.19 15.25
C THR A 188 6.03 13.80 15.74
N LEU A 189 6.14 12.80 14.88
CA LEU A 189 6.04 11.38 15.21
C LEU A 189 7.40 10.72 14.99
N LYS A 190 7.96 10.11 16.03
CA LYS A 190 9.22 9.37 16.00
C LYS A 190 8.95 7.88 16.19
N LEU A 191 9.47 7.07 15.27
CA LEU A 191 9.69 5.64 15.52
C LEU A 191 11.11 5.48 16.07
N LYS A 192 11.23 5.03 17.32
CA LYS A 192 12.51 4.66 17.92
C LYS A 192 12.73 3.17 17.70
N ILE A 193 13.76 2.83 16.94
CA ILE A 193 14.03 1.48 16.49
C ILE A 193 15.40 1.04 17.01
N ASN A 194 15.44 -0.17 17.57
CA ASN A 194 16.68 -0.90 17.83
C ASN A 194 16.89 -1.90 16.72
N LEU A 195 17.91 -1.68 15.90
CA LEU A 195 18.21 -2.50 14.73
C LEU A 195 19.50 -3.29 14.97
N SER A 196 19.41 -4.61 15.08
CA SER A 196 20.55 -5.51 15.32
C SER A 196 21.24 -5.94 14.03
N LYS A 197 20.52 -5.89 12.91
CA LYS A 197 21.04 -6.20 11.58
C LYS A 197 20.44 -5.23 10.57
N ALA A 198 21.31 -4.65 9.75
CA ALA A 198 20.92 -3.72 8.71
C ALA A 198 20.33 -4.46 7.50
N LEU A 199 19.45 -3.77 6.78
CA LEU A 199 19.15 -4.06 5.39
C LEU A 199 20.43 -3.82 4.57
N GLY A 200 20.80 -4.75 3.68
CA GLY A 200 22.01 -4.61 2.88
C GLY A 200 21.99 -3.40 1.92
N GLU A 201 23.15 -3.12 1.34
CA GLU A 201 23.38 -1.93 0.52
C GLU A 201 22.49 -1.95 -0.74
N GLY A 202 21.83 -0.84 -1.05
CA GLY A 202 20.88 -0.73 -2.17
C GLY A 202 19.44 -1.20 -1.85
N GLY A 203 19.19 -1.67 -0.62
CA GLY A 203 17.83 -1.93 -0.16
C GLY A 203 17.02 -0.64 0.03
N GLU A 204 15.88 -0.54 -0.64
CA GLU A 204 14.99 0.62 -0.60
C GLU A 204 13.67 0.27 0.09
N ILE A 205 13.29 1.10 1.06
CA ILE A 205 12.02 1.00 1.76
C ILE A 205 11.17 2.24 1.55
N LYS A 206 9.85 2.08 1.72
CA LYS A 206 8.87 3.16 1.62
C LYS A 206 7.91 3.15 2.79
N TRP A 207 7.67 4.32 3.38
CA TRP A 207 6.72 4.51 4.47
C TRP A 207 5.41 5.08 3.94
N GLU A 208 4.28 4.56 4.44
CA GLU A 208 2.95 4.98 4.03
C GLU A 208 2.00 5.02 5.23
N PHE A 209 1.11 6.03 5.27
CA PHE A 209 0.04 6.12 6.24
C PHE A 209 -1.32 5.89 5.58
N TRP A 210 -2.25 5.27 6.30
CA TRP A 210 -3.63 5.17 5.82
C TRP A 210 -4.30 6.54 5.85
N GLN A 211 -4.87 6.99 4.74
CA GLN A 211 -5.67 8.21 4.69
C GLN A 211 -7.01 7.99 4.00
N GLU A 212 -7.99 8.79 4.40
CA GLU A 212 -9.31 8.84 3.77
C GLU A 212 -9.53 10.27 3.29
N THR A 213 -9.54 10.44 1.97
CA THR A 213 -9.86 11.71 1.31
C THR A 213 -11.32 11.70 0.83
N GLU A 214 -11.84 12.84 0.37
CA GLU A 214 -13.22 12.90 -0.17
C GLU A 214 -13.43 11.95 -1.36
N ASP A 215 -12.38 11.67 -2.13
CA ASP A 215 -12.43 10.90 -3.38
C ASP A 215 -12.02 9.42 -3.19
N GLU A 216 -11.07 9.12 -2.28
CA GLU A 216 -10.54 7.77 -2.11
C GLU A 216 -9.92 7.52 -0.72
N ALA A 217 -10.05 6.29 -0.23
CA ALA A 217 -9.43 5.78 0.98
C ALA A 217 -8.28 4.83 0.60
N ASP A 218 -7.04 5.28 0.78
CA ASP A 218 -5.85 4.52 0.36
C ASP A 218 -4.60 4.85 1.21
N TRP A 219 -3.56 4.04 1.02
CA TRP A 219 -2.23 4.26 1.58
C TRP A 219 -1.51 5.39 0.85
N GLN A 220 -1.08 6.40 1.59
CA GLN A 220 -0.39 7.57 1.06
C GLN A 220 1.08 7.57 1.49
N ASP A 221 1.97 7.81 0.52
CA ASP A 221 3.41 7.92 0.75
C ASP A 221 3.74 9.01 1.78
N LYS A 222 4.66 8.71 2.70
CA LYS A 222 5.21 9.70 3.63
C LYS A 222 6.70 9.48 3.83
N THR A 223 7.50 10.37 3.27
CA THR A 223 8.95 10.39 3.51
C THR A 223 9.25 10.88 4.93
N PRO A 224 10.12 10.19 5.69
CA PRO A 224 10.66 10.73 6.93
C PRO A 224 11.42 12.04 6.69
N GLU A 225 11.24 13.03 7.57
CA GLU A 225 12.04 14.27 7.55
C GLU A 225 13.49 13.99 7.97
N ASN A 226 13.68 13.05 8.90
CA ASN A 226 14.98 12.56 9.33
C ASN A 226 14.89 11.06 9.62
N ASP A 227 15.80 10.26 9.05
CA ASP A 227 15.88 8.82 9.28
C ASP A 227 17.32 8.43 9.66
N GLU A 228 17.55 8.24 10.96
CA GLU A 228 18.85 7.82 11.49
C GLU A 228 19.19 6.36 11.13
N THR A 229 18.22 5.56 10.70
CA THR A 229 18.44 4.20 10.19
C THR A 229 18.83 4.18 8.71
N GLN A 230 18.64 5.31 8.00
CA GLN A 230 18.84 5.43 6.55
C GLN A 230 18.15 4.30 5.78
N GLY A 231 16.83 4.14 5.95
CA GLY A 231 16.10 3.07 5.29
C GLY A 231 16.42 1.66 5.81
N PHE A 232 16.69 1.53 7.12
CA PHE A 232 17.19 0.31 7.76
C PHE A 232 18.61 -0.13 7.37
N THR A 233 19.40 0.67 6.65
CA THR A 233 20.79 0.31 6.29
C THR A 233 21.81 0.56 7.42
N GLN A 234 21.43 1.21 8.52
CA GLN A 234 22.31 1.54 9.64
C GLN A 234 21.83 0.89 10.96
N VAL A 235 22.63 -0.04 11.49
CA VAL A 235 22.39 -0.69 12.81
C VAL A 235 22.59 0.26 13.98
N GLY A 236 21.89 0.04 15.08
CA GLY A 236 22.09 0.80 16.33
C GLY A 236 20.87 0.78 17.25
N GLU A 237 21.09 1.25 18.48
CA GLU A 237 20.05 1.38 19.50
C GLU A 237 19.41 2.77 19.46
N ASN A 238 18.10 2.85 19.70
CA ASN A 238 17.31 4.06 19.80
C ASN A 238 17.43 5.02 18.60
N ARG A 239 17.61 4.48 17.39
CA ARG A 239 17.63 5.29 16.17
C ARG A 239 16.24 5.84 15.86
N ASN A 240 16.15 7.11 15.51
CA ASN A 240 14.89 7.78 15.22
C ASN A 240 14.57 7.77 13.72
N ILE A 241 13.33 7.41 13.38
CA ILE A 241 12.68 7.74 12.11
C ILE A 241 11.61 8.77 12.41
N GLU A 242 11.78 9.98 11.90
CA GLU A 242 11.00 11.16 12.26
C GLU A 242 10.10 11.60 11.11
N PHE A 243 8.80 11.74 11.42
CA PHE A 243 7.80 12.27 10.52
C PHE A 243 7.19 13.53 11.13
N THR A 244 6.94 14.56 10.33
CA THR A 244 6.37 15.84 10.79
C THR A 244 5.03 16.12 10.14
N ASN A 245 4.24 17.02 10.74
CA ASN A 245 2.95 17.49 10.21
C ASN A 245 2.01 16.32 9.84
N ILE A 246 1.73 15.47 10.83
CA ILE A 246 0.81 14.33 10.66
C ILE A 246 -0.57 14.75 11.16
N THR A 247 -1.57 14.67 10.29
CA THR A 247 -2.97 14.83 10.69
C THR A 247 -3.51 13.52 11.25
N VAL A 248 -4.68 13.56 11.89
CA VAL A 248 -5.36 12.36 12.39
C VAL A 248 -5.44 11.27 11.32
N ILE A 249 -4.98 10.07 11.68
CA ILE A 249 -4.89 8.92 10.76
C ILE A 249 -6.14 8.06 10.90
N PRO A 250 -7.07 7.99 9.94
CA PRO A 250 -8.33 7.25 10.10
C PRO A 250 -8.13 5.78 10.50
N GLN A 251 -9.16 5.20 11.13
CA GLN A 251 -9.12 3.78 11.48
C GLN A 251 -9.46 2.92 10.27
N THR A 252 -8.64 1.90 9.99
CA THR A 252 -8.93 0.88 8.98
C THR A 252 -8.64 -0.52 9.51
N THR A 253 -9.19 -1.53 8.84
CA THR A 253 -9.04 -2.93 9.23
C THR A 253 -7.97 -3.61 8.38
N VAL A 254 -6.86 -4.00 9.02
CA VAL A 254 -5.80 -4.80 8.40
C VAL A 254 -5.76 -6.15 9.09
N ASN A 255 -5.81 -7.25 8.33
CA ASN A 255 -5.80 -8.63 8.85
C ASN A 255 -6.79 -8.84 10.02
N LEU A 256 -8.04 -8.41 9.84
CA LEU A 256 -9.14 -8.50 10.82
C LEU A 256 -8.97 -7.65 12.11
N VAL A 257 -7.98 -6.76 12.17
CA VAL A 257 -7.78 -5.84 13.30
C VAL A 257 -8.00 -4.41 12.86
N THR A 258 -8.98 -3.74 13.48
CA THR A 258 -9.23 -2.30 13.29
C THR A 258 -8.26 -1.49 14.13
N ASN A 259 -7.44 -0.66 13.49
CA ASN A 259 -6.47 0.22 14.15
C ASN A 259 -6.21 1.45 13.25
N ARG A 260 -5.38 2.38 13.72
CA ARG A 260 -4.77 3.44 12.91
C ARG A 260 -3.36 2.96 12.53
N TRP A 261 -2.99 3.06 11.26
CA TRP A 261 -1.84 2.32 10.74
C TRP A 261 -0.82 3.20 10.04
N LEU A 262 0.43 2.86 10.30
CA LEU A 262 1.60 3.18 9.48
C LEU A 262 2.12 1.85 8.93
N ARG A 263 2.59 1.83 7.67
CA ARG A 263 3.27 0.66 7.11
C ARG A 263 4.58 1.02 6.43
N CYS A 264 5.49 0.06 6.39
CA CYS A 264 6.76 0.12 5.68
C CYS A 264 6.78 -1.00 4.63
N ARG A 265 7.09 -0.67 3.38
CA ARG A 265 7.20 -1.61 2.26
C ARG A 265 8.65 -1.70 1.83
N LEU A 266 9.15 -2.91 1.60
CA LEU A 266 10.41 -3.11 0.87
C LEU A 266 10.11 -3.02 -0.63
N LEU A 267 10.78 -2.11 -1.33
CA LEU A 267 10.63 -1.92 -2.77
C LEU A 267 11.64 -2.75 -3.57
N THR A 268 12.81 -2.98 -2.99
CA THR A 268 13.86 -3.80 -3.61
C THR A 268 13.49 -5.29 -3.56
N PRO A 269 13.47 -6.00 -4.71
CA PRO A 269 13.22 -7.44 -4.75
C PRO A 269 14.20 -8.25 -3.90
N ILE A 270 13.70 -9.29 -3.24
CA ILE A 270 14.52 -10.21 -2.45
C ILE A 270 15.11 -11.31 -3.34
N SER A 271 16.44 -11.46 -3.32
CA SER A 271 17.19 -12.50 -4.02
C SER A 271 17.40 -13.73 -3.14
N LEU A 272 17.37 -14.90 -3.77
CA LEU A 272 17.77 -16.19 -3.16
C LEU A 272 19.29 -16.40 -3.14
N ALA A 273 20.07 -15.49 -3.72
CA ALA A 273 21.53 -15.57 -3.70
C ALA A 273 22.09 -15.25 -2.32
N ASP A 274 23.24 -15.84 -1.99
CA ASP A 274 23.92 -15.61 -0.71
C ASP A 274 24.40 -14.15 -0.57
N GLU A 275 24.74 -13.49 -1.68
CA GLU A 275 25.16 -12.09 -1.74
C GLU A 275 24.15 -11.27 -2.55
N SER A 276 24.04 -9.96 -2.26
CA SER A 276 23.11 -9.04 -2.94
C SER A 276 23.58 -8.70 -4.35
N PRO A 277 22.89 -9.18 -5.39
CA PRO A 277 23.19 -8.81 -6.76
C PRO A 277 22.69 -7.40 -7.08
N ILE A 278 23.07 -6.84 -8.23
CA ILE A 278 22.64 -5.49 -8.64
C ILE A 278 21.10 -5.39 -8.64
N GLY A 279 20.57 -4.39 -7.93
CA GLY A 279 19.14 -4.06 -7.88
C GLY A 279 18.28 -5.02 -7.05
N MET A 280 18.87 -6.00 -6.36
CA MET A 280 18.15 -6.93 -5.48
C MET A 280 18.84 -7.02 -4.12
N ILE A 281 18.14 -7.53 -3.11
CA ILE A 281 18.71 -7.74 -1.78
C ILE A 281 18.73 -9.22 -1.38
N SER A 282 19.87 -9.75 -0.97
CA SER A 282 19.94 -11.11 -0.44
C SER A 282 19.04 -11.25 0.78
N GLY A 283 18.30 -12.34 0.87
CA GLY A 283 17.51 -12.62 2.07
C GLY A 283 18.36 -12.80 3.34
N SER A 284 19.66 -13.11 3.18
CA SER A 284 20.65 -13.11 4.27
C SER A 284 21.03 -11.71 4.77
N GLU A 285 20.63 -10.65 4.08
CA GLU A 285 20.88 -9.23 4.40
C GLU A 285 19.59 -8.47 4.74
N LEU A 286 18.51 -9.18 5.11
CA LEU A 286 17.28 -8.56 5.58
C LEU A 286 17.43 -8.04 7.03
N PRO A 287 16.74 -6.93 7.37
CA PRO A 287 16.91 -6.26 8.66
C PRO A 287 16.33 -7.05 9.83
N GLU A 288 16.93 -6.90 11.01
CA GLU A 288 16.45 -7.49 12.26
C GLU A 288 16.17 -6.39 13.30
N ILE A 289 14.93 -6.33 13.79
CA ILE A 289 14.45 -5.31 14.74
C ILE A 289 14.29 -5.94 16.13
N GLU A 290 14.99 -5.39 17.13
CA GLU A 290 14.96 -5.86 18.52
C GLU A 290 13.92 -5.18 19.40
N ASP A 291 13.61 -3.90 19.14
CA ASP A 291 12.56 -3.14 19.82
C ASP A 291 12.08 -2.00 18.92
N ILE A 292 10.82 -1.62 19.11
CA ILE A 292 10.21 -0.47 18.44
C ILE A 292 9.33 0.30 19.42
N ARG A 293 9.44 1.62 19.41
CA ARG A 293 8.61 2.53 20.21
C ARG A 293 8.12 3.67 19.35
N LEU A 294 6.93 4.17 19.66
CA LEU A 294 6.40 5.38 19.07
C LEU A 294 6.51 6.50 20.10
N GLU A 295 6.95 7.67 19.66
CA GLU A 295 6.93 8.91 20.44
C GLU A 295 6.29 9.99 19.59
N ALA A 296 5.27 10.66 20.11
CA ALA A 296 4.62 11.76 19.44
C ALA A 296 4.76 13.04 20.27
N THR A 297 5.12 14.13 19.60
CA THR A 297 5.03 15.49 20.12
C THR A 297 3.81 16.14 19.49
N ILE A 298 2.91 16.61 20.35
CA ILE A 298 1.67 17.28 20.00
C ILE A 298 1.79 18.71 20.50
N ASN A 299 1.49 19.65 19.62
CA ASN A 299 1.41 21.06 19.93
C ASN A 299 0.12 21.58 19.33
N SER A 300 -0.87 21.87 20.18
CA SER A 300 -2.14 22.43 19.76
C SER A 300 -2.27 23.83 20.34
N SER A 301 -2.66 24.79 19.51
CA SER A 301 -2.81 26.18 19.90
C SER A 301 -4.19 26.73 19.52
N ASN A 302 -4.61 27.80 20.21
CA ASN A 302 -5.85 28.53 19.97
C ASN A 302 -7.12 27.67 20.08
N LEU A 303 -7.13 26.65 20.94
CA LEU A 303 -8.32 25.86 21.19
C LEU A 303 -9.36 26.71 21.94
N LEU A 304 -10.61 26.63 21.50
CA LEU A 304 -11.70 27.37 22.12
C LEU A 304 -12.15 26.67 23.41
N ILE A 305 -12.52 27.47 24.41
CA ILE A 305 -13.31 26.96 25.54
C ILE A 305 -14.67 26.52 24.99
N GLU A 306 -15.08 25.29 25.27
CA GLU A 306 -16.32 24.73 24.74
C GLU A 306 -17.53 25.21 25.54
N THR A 307 -17.37 25.30 26.85
CA THR A 307 -18.42 25.76 27.77
C THR A 307 -17.79 26.45 28.98
N ALA A 308 -18.41 27.54 29.44
CA ALA A 308 -18.01 28.22 30.66
C ALA A 308 -19.23 28.56 31.54
N PHE A 309 -19.02 28.54 32.85
CA PHE A 309 -20.02 28.96 33.83
C PHE A 309 -19.43 29.91 34.87
N THR A 310 -20.20 30.94 35.22
CA THR A 310 -19.98 31.72 36.45
C THR A 310 -20.97 31.20 37.47
N ASN A 311 -20.46 30.50 38.49
CA ASN A 311 -21.24 29.75 39.46
C ASN A 311 -22.18 28.73 38.79
N GLN A 312 -23.46 29.06 38.67
CA GLN A 312 -24.50 28.22 38.02
C GLN A 312 -24.98 28.81 36.69
N LEU A 313 -24.51 30.00 36.31
CA LEU A 313 -24.98 30.73 35.14
C LEU A 313 -24.04 30.49 33.96
N PRO A 314 -24.54 30.09 32.77
CA PRO A 314 -23.71 29.95 31.58
C PRO A 314 -23.16 31.30 31.14
N VAL A 315 -21.94 31.29 30.63
CA VAL A 315 -21.22 32.48 30.16
C VAL A 315 -21.13 32.44 28.63
N ASP A 316 -21.49 33.55 27.98
CA ASP A 316 -21.24 33.75 26.56
C ASP A 316 -19.81 34.26 26.35
N ILE A 317 -18.89 33.35 26.07
CA ILE A 317 -17.46 33.62 25.86
C ILE A 317 -17.13 34.28 24.51
N THR A 318 -18.15 34.54 23.66
CA THR A 318 -17.96 35.26 22.38
C THR A 318 -17.95 36.78 22.54
N LYS A 319 -18.15 37.27 23.78
CA LYS A 319 -18.20 38.67 24.17
C LYS A 319 -17.40 38.87 25.45
N ASP A 320 -17.13 40.13 25.78
CA ASP A 320 -16.60 40.51 27.08
C ASP A 320 -17.50 39.96 28.22
N PHE A 321 -16.88 39.29 29.20
CA PHE A 321 -17.61 38.69 30.32
C PHE A 321 -16.88 38.84 31.65
N PHE A 322 -17.65 38.88 32.75
CA PHE A 322 -17.13 38.90 34.11
C PHE A 322 -17.00 37.47 34.67
N PRO A 323 -15.78 36.94 34.88
CA PRO A 323 -15.58 35.54 35.29
C PRO A 323 -16.13 35.21 36.67
N PHE A 324 -16.34 36.24 37.51
CA PHE A 324 -16.94 36.11 38.84
C PHE A 324 -18.24 36.92 38.97
N GLY A 325 -18.82 37.33 37.84
CA GLY A 325 -20.02 38.18 37.78
C GLY A 325 -19.72 39.66 38.05
N GLU A 326 -20.74 40.51 37.88
CA GLU A 326 -20.62 41.98 38.03
C GLU A 326 -20.32 42.43 39.47
N LYS A 327 -20.64 41.58 40.46
CA LYS A 327 -20.44 41.85 41.89
C LYS A 327 -19.74 40.68 42.56
N PRO A 328 -18.43 40.48 42.32
CA PRO A 328 -17.69 39.32 42.81
C PRO A 328 -17.68 39.22 44.32
N LYS A 329 -17.93 38.03 44.84
CA LYS A 329 -17.93 37.69 46.26
C LYS A 329 -16.95 36.58 46.54
N LEU A 330 -16.55 36.48 47.81
CA LEU A 330 -15.75 35.36 48.29
C LEU A 330 -16.46 34.04 47.96
N GLY A 331 -15.74 33.12 47.30
CA GLY A 331 -16.27 31.83 46.87
C GLY A 331 -16.89 31.81 45.47
N ASP A 332 -17.08 32.96 44.82
CA ASP A 332 -17.52 32.98 43.41
C ASP A 332 -16.51 32.25 42.53
N THR A 333 -17.05 31.50 41.57
CA THR A 333 -16.31 30.47 40.86
C THR A 333 -16.56 30.54 39.36
N LEU A 334 -15.49 30.59 38.57
CA LEU A 334 -15.48 30.37 37.13
C LEU A 334 -15.22 28.89 36.83
N TYR A 335 -15.97 28.30 35.91
CA TYR A 335 -15.72 26.98 35.35
C TYR A 335 -15.43 27.10 33.87
N LEU A 336 -14.41 26.40 33.39
CA LEU A 336 -13.98 26.35 31.99
C LEU A 336 -13.88 24.89 31.57
N ALA A 337 -14.50 24.54 30.43
CA ALA A 337 -14.42 23.21 29.84
C ALA A 337 -13.69 23.23 28.50
N ASN A 338 -12.83 22.24 28.31
CA ASN A 338 -12.22 21.90 27.03
C ASN A 338 -11.83 20.42 27.07
N ASN A 339 -12.45 19.61 26.22
CA ASN A 339 -12.31 18.16 26.27
C ASN A 339 -10.94 17.70 25.75
N GLN A 340 -10.30 18.47 24.88
CA GLN A 340 -9.09 18.07 24.18
C GLN A 340 -7.85 18.32 25.04
N ALA A 341 -7.68 19.56 25.53
CA ALA A 341 -6.52 19.98 26.31
C ALA A 341 -6.61 19.47 27.76
N PHE A 342 -7.75 19.63 28.43
CA PHE A 342 -7.87 19.31 29.85
C PHE A 342 -8.02 17.80 30.14
N SER A 343 -8.08 16.95 29.10
CA SER A 343 -8.00 15.49 29.23
C SER A 343 -6.57 14.93 29.17
N GLN A 344 -5.58 15.75 28.83
CA GLN A 344 -4.18 15.32 28.71
C GLN A 344 -3.47 15.40 30.07
N GLU A 345 -3.23 14.24 30.68
CA GLU A 345 -2.61 14.13 32.02
C GLU A 345 -1.20 14.75 32.10
N ASP A 346 -0.34 14.47 31.12
CA ASP A 346 1.08 14.87 31.14
C ASP A 346 1.36 16.13 30.30
N ALA A 347 0.33 16.83 29.85
CA ALA A 347 0.49 18.02 29.02
C ALA A 347 0.82 19.26 29.84
N GLU A 348 1.62 20.15 29.26
CA GLU A 348 1.71 21.54 29.70
C GLU A 348 0.57 22.32 29.05
N ILE A 349 -0.38 22.78 29.87
CA ILE A 349 -1.56 23.53 29.46
C ILE A 349 -1.28 25.01 29.62
N THR A 350 -1.59 25.82 28.60
CA THR A 350 -1.54 27.28 28.68
C THR A 350 -2.91 27.85 28.34
N ILE A 351 -3.55 28.51 29.31
CA ILE A 351 -4.80 29.23 29.10
C ILE A 351 -4.44 30.68 28.81
N ASN A 352 -4.59 31.11 27.55
CA ASN A 352 -4.36 32.49 27.12
C ASN A 352 -5.59 33.33 27.43
N ILE A 353 -5.40 34.49 28.05
CA ILE A 353 -6.47 35.34 28.57
C ILE A 353 -6.22 36.77 28.14
N ASN A 354 -7.17 37.32 27.38
CA ASN A 354 -7.21 38.73 27.04
C ASN A 354 -8.23 39.42 27.96
N LEU A 355 -7.78 40.26 28.88
CA LEU A 355 -8.60 41.13 29.72
C LEU A 355 -9.11 42.32 28.91
N ALA A 356 -10.40 42.65 29.06
CA ALA A 356 -10.98 43.83 28.45
C ALA A 356 -10.52 45.11 29.18
N ASN A 357 -10.38 46.20 28.43
CA ASN A 357 -10.10 47.51 29.01
C ASN A 357 -11.25 47.95 29.94
N TRP A 358 -10.91 48.53 31.09
CA TRP A 358 -11.87 49.06 32.04
C TRP A 358 -12.62 50.26 31.43
N THR A 359 -13.86 50.03 30.95
CA THR A 359 -14.68 51.05 30.26
C THR A 359 -15.39 52.02 31.21
N SER A 360 -15.41 51.76 32.53
CA SER A 360 -16.24 52.52 33.49
C SER A 360 -15.53 53.71 34.16
N GLY A 361 -14.28 54.03 33.81
CA GLY A 361 -13.56 55.22 34.31
C GLY A 361 -13.25 55.25 35.82
N ILE A 362 -13.73 54.28 36.61
CA ILE A 362 -13.41 54.12 38.04
C ILE A 362 -12.54 52.86 38.19
N PRO A 363 -11.26 52.99 38.57
CA PRO A 363 -10.40 51.85 38.82
C PRO A 363 -10.77 51.12 40.14
N PRO A 364 -10.57 49.79 40.25
CA PRO A 364 -10.79 49.03 41.49
C PRO A 364 -10.13 49.63 42.73
N THR A 365 -10.90 49.87 43.80
CA THR A 365 -10.30 50.17 45.12
C THR A 365 -10.29 48.91 45.97
N PHE A 366 -9.13 48.25 46.09
CA PHE A 366 -8.93 47.03 46.89
C PHE A 366 -8.76 47.34 48.38
N MET A 367 -9.71 48.07 48.99
CA MET A 367 -9.66 48.42 50.41
C MET A 367 -9.85 47.22 51.36
N GLY A 368 -10.05 46.00 50.84
CA GLY A 368 -10.26 44.76 51.61
C GLY A 368 -9.29 43.61 51.31
N GLY A 369 -8.14 43.90 50.68
CA GLY A 369 -7.09 42.93 50.35
C GLY A 369 -7.15 42.40 48.92
N TYR A 370 -5.97 42.09 48.36
CA TYR A 370 -5.83 41.65 46.96
C TYR A 370 -6.46 40.28 46.71
N PRO A 371 -7.13 40.09 45.57
CA PRO A 371 -7.77 38.82 45.24
C PRO A 371 -6.73 37.70 45.12
N LYS A 372 -7.06 36.53 45.69
CA LYS A 372 -6.35 35.28 45.43
C LYS A 372 -7.30 34.31 44.76
N LEU A 373 -6.89 33.79 43.61
CA LEU A 373 -7.69 32.81 42.86
C LEU A 373 -7.07 31.43 42.98
N LYS A 374 -7.87 30.46 43.39
CA LYS A 374 -7.47 29.06 43.44
C LYS A 374 -7.92 28.35 42.18
N TRP A 375 -6.98 27.72 41.48
CA TRP A 375 -7.21 26.93 40.28
C TRP A 375 -7.27 25.45 40.65
N GLU A 376 -8.31 24.76 40.20
CA GLU A 376 -8.61 23.39 40.56
C GLU A 376 -9.10 22.58 39.36
N PHE A 377 -8.87 21.27 39.37
CA PHE A 377 -9.43 20.31 38.41
C PHE A 377 -10.04 19.11 39.14
N TRP A 378 -10.81 18.30 38.43
CA TRP A 378 -11.41 17.09 38.97
C TRP A 378 -10.56 15.84 38.67
N ASN A 379 -10.24 15.06 39.71
CA ASN A 379 -9.45 13.82 39.57
C ASN A 379 -10.31 12.53 39.64
N GLY A 380 -11.63 12.64 39.45
CA GLY A 380 -12.58 11.53 39.61
C GLY A 380 -13.16 11.38 41.02
N LYS A 381 -12.56 12.02 42.04
CA LYS A 381 -13.01 11.90 43.44
C LYS A 381 -13.26 13.24 44.12
N LYS A 382 -12.38 14.21 43.90
CA LYS A 382 -12.45 15.54 44.50
C LYS A 382 -11.82 16.58 43.58
N TRP A 383 -12.09 17.85 43.87
CA TRP A 383 -11.38 18.95 43.25
C TRP A 383 -9.99 19.08 43.88
N ILE A 384 -8.96 18.95 43.04
CA ILE A 384 -7.54 19.07 43.41
C ILE A 384 -7.04 20.44 42.97
N ALA A 385 -6.21 21.06 43.80
CA ALA A 385 -5.60 22.34 43.46
C ALA A 385 -4.43 22.16 42.50
N ILE A 386 -4.37 23.03 41.49
CA ILE A 386 -3.26 23.17 40.55
C ILE A 386 -2.29 24.22 41.10
N GLY A 387 -2.84 25.38 41.47
CA GLY A 387 -2.09 26.50 42.02
C GLY A 387 -3.00 27.63 42.46
N THR A 388 -2.39 28.69 42.99
CA THR A 388 -3.07 29.90 43.44
C THR A 388 -2.43 31.12 42.78
N SER A 389 -3.25 31.88 42.06
CA SER A 389 -2.92 33.20 41.55
C SER A 389 -2.97 34.25 42.65
N THR A 390 -1.98 35.13 42.70
CA THR A 390 -1.96 36.30 43.59
C THR A 390 -1.44 37.53 42.85
N LEU A 391 -1.61 38.72 43.44
CA LEU A 391 -0.99 39.93 42.89
C LEU A 391 0.55 39.89 42.93
N GLU A 392 1.12 39.21 43.93
CA GLU A 392 2.56 39.11 44.15
C GLU A 392 3.24 38.06 43.24
N GLY A 393 2.46 37.18 42.60
CA GLY A 393 2.94 36.12 41.73
C GLY A 393 2.11 34.83 41.85
N SER A 394 2.68 33.73 41.38
CA SER A 394 2.02 32.42 41.30
C SER A 394 2.49 31.48 42.41
N LEU A 395 1.56 30.76 43.03
CA LEU A 395 1.84 29.79 44.09
C LEU A 395 1.42 28.38 43.63
N PRO A 396 2.35 27.52 43.17
CA PRO A 396 2.03 26.14 42.79
C PRO A 396 1.56 25.34 44.02
N PHE A 397 0.67 24.37 43.81
CA PHE A 397 0.15 23.54 44.89
C PHE A 397 1.07 22.37 45.27
N SER A 398 1.87 21.88 44.31
CA SER A 398 2.77 20.75 44.48
C SER A 398 4.05 20.94 43.64
N ASN A 399 4.75 19.86 43.26
CA ASN A 399 5.89 19.92 42.33
C ASN A 399 5.47 20.15 40.86
N ASN A 400 4.21 20.49 40.60
CA ASN A 400 3.72 20.84 39.28
C ASN A 400 4.15 22.27 38.89
N THR A 401 4.14 22.56 37.59
CA THR A 401 4.32 23.94 37.12
C THR A 401 2.99 24.68 37.29
N PHE A 402 3.04 25.92 37.78
CA PHE A 402 1.89 26.83 37.80
C PHE A 402 2.40 28.28 37.74
N GLU A 403 2.06 28.94 36.65
CA GLU A 403 2.41 30.33 36.37
C GLU A 403 1.18 31.07 35.89
N ASP A 404 0.99 32.28 36.40
CA ASP A 404 -0.10 33.19 36.07
C ASP A 404 0.47 34.60 35.89
N THR A 405 0.44 35.08 34.65
CA THR A 405 0.85 36.45 34.30
C THR A 405 -0.32 37.45 34.37
N THR A 406 -1.56 36.98 34.48
CA THR A 406 -2.75 37.83 34.68
C THR A 406 -2.83 38.42 36.09
N LYS A 407 -2.04 37.86 37.03
CA LYS A 407 -1.98 38.23 38.44
C LYS A 407 -3.37 38.24 39.07
N ALA A 408 -4.02 37.08 39.07
CA ALA A 408 -5.39 36.92 39.53
C ALA A 408 -6.38 37.80 38.75
N PHE A 409 -6.27 37.84 37.40
CA PHE A 409 -7.12 38.67 36.52
C PHE A 409 -7.16 40.15 36.87
N THR A 410 -6.13 40.68 37.52
CA THR A 410 -6.16 42.09 37.97
C THR A 410 -5.56 43.06 36.95
N GLY A 411 -4.66 42.61 36.08
CA GLY A 411 -4.02 43.47 35.07
C GLY A 411 -3.11 44.57 35.65
N TYR A 412 -2.62 44.41 36.89
CA TYR A 412 -1.74 45.39 37.55
C TYR A 412 -0.26 45.02 37.51
N SER A 413 0.60 46.04 37.42
CA SER A 413 2.02 45.91 37.77
C SER A 413 2.25 46.26 39.23
N GLN A 414 3.36 45.73 39.77
CA GLN A 414 3.56 45.64 41.22
C GLN A 414 4.05 46.91 41.88
N LYS A 415 4.56 47.95 41.19
CA LYS A 415 5.01 49.15 41.92
C LYS A 415 4.89 50.48 41.18
N ILE A 416 3.99 51.35 41.66
CA ILE A 416 3.89 52.75 41.21
C ILE A 416 4.59 53.62 42.25
N PHE A 417 5.65 54.31 41.82
CA PHE A 417 6.34 55.28 42.65
C PHE A 417 5.92 56.68 42.24
N LEU A 418 5.61 57.50 43.24
CA LEU A 418 5.31 58.91 43.06
C LEU A 418 6.33 59.75 43.79
N CYS A 419 7.03 60.61 43.06
CA CYS A 419 8.03 61.51 43.62
C CYS A 419 7.64 62.97 43.40
N LEU A 420 7.73 63.78 44.45
CA LEU A 420 7.56 65.23 44.40
C LEU A 420 8.90 65.92 44.71
N GLY A 421 9.40 66.69 43.75
CA GLY A 421 10.61 67.49 43.96
C GLY A 421 11.87 66.66 44.19
N GLN A 422 12.75 67.13 45.09
CA GLN A 422 14.12 66.62 45.19
C GLN A 422 14.30 65.40 46.10
N ASN A 423 13.48 65.17 47.13
CA ASN A 423 13.80 64.19 48.19
C ASN A 423 12.64 63.32 48.71
N GLU A 424 11.41 63.43 48.17
CA GLU A 424 10.25 62.68 48.68
C GLU A 424 9.62 61.82 47.59
N CYS A 425 9.92 60.51 47.63
CA CYS A 425 9.28 59.49 46.81
C CYS A 425 8.48 58.56 47.71
N THR A 426 7.20 58.41 47.41
CA THR A 426 6.30 57.47 48.10
C THR A 426 6.05 56.27 47.21
N ASP A 427 6.26 55.07 47.75
CA ASP A 427 5.78 53.84 47.13
C ASP A 427 4.26 53.77 47.30
N LEU A 428 3.53 54.06 46.22
CA LEU A 428 2.07 54.08 46.23
C LEU A 428 1.46 52.69 46.08
N THR A 429 2.28 51.64 46.02
CA THR A 429 1.81 50.25 45.93
C THR A 429 1.02 49.82 47.17
N MET A 430 1.39 50.37 48.34
CA MET A 430 0.87 49.94 49.65
C MET A 430 0.28 51.07 50.50
N ALA A 431 0.40 52.32 50.07
CA ALA A 431 -0.12 53.46 50.82
C ALA A 431 -1.66 53.52 50.69
N ASN A 432 -2.35 53.31 51.81
CA ASN A 432 -3.77 53.64 51.95
C ASN A 432 -3.82 55.11 52.36
N PRO A 433 -4.27 56.07 51.52
CA PRO A 433 -4.23 57.49 51.85
C PRO A 433 -5.37 57.84 52.83
N LEU A 434 -5.27 57.30 54.03
CA LEU A 434 -6.02 57.75 55.20
C LEU A 434 -5.09 58.36 56.26
N ASP A 435 -3.77 58.32 56.06
CA ASP A 435 -2.81 59.09 56.85
C ASP A 435 -2.60 60.49 56.26
N GLY A 436 -3.69 61.25 56.14
CA GLY A 436 -3.74 62.72 56.25
C GLY A 436 -2.95 63.63 55.29
N GLU A 437 -2.03 63.15 54.46
CA GLU A 437 -1.25 64.00 53.55
C GLU A 437 -1.83 63.97 52.14
N ALA A 438 -2.73 64.91 51.85
CA ALA A 438 -3.16 65.14 50.48
C ALA A 438 -1.98 65.71 49.67
N LEU A 439 -1.54 65.00 48.63
CA LEU A 439 -0.43 65.43 47.77
C LEU A 439 -0.86 66.64 46.93
N GLU A 440 -0.26 67.79 47.20
CA GLU A 440 -0.51 69.07 46.53
C GLU A 440 0.49 69.31 45.39
N LEU A 441 0.02 69.61 44.16
CA LEU A 441 0.87 70.16 43.10
C LEU A 441 0.78 71.69 43.07
N ASN A 442 1.50 72.35 43.97
CA ASN A 442 1.47 73.79 44.17
C ASN A 442 2.75 74.48 43.67
N ILE A 443 2.71 75.11 42.49
CA ILE A 443 3.90 75.74 41.87
C ILE A 443 4.19 77.16 42.38
N ASN A 444 3.54 77.65 43.43
CA ASN A 444 3.84 79.02 43.86
C ASN A 444 5.19 79.22 44.59
N GLN A 445 5.96 78.16 44.90
CA GLN A 445 7.40 78.23 45.23
C GLN A 445 8.12 76.96 44.74
N ASP A 446 9.22 77.12 44.00
CA ASP A 446 10.22 76.08 43.61
C ASP A 446 9.81 74.93 42.65
N ASN A 447 9.52 75.24 41.37
CA ASN A 447 9.73 74.34 40.20
C ASN A 447 9.43 72.83 40.40
N GLN A 448 8.36 72.49 41.14
CA GLN A 448 8.06 71.12 41.54
C GLN A 448 7.60 70.29 40.33
N VAL A 449 8.23 69.14 40.14
CA VAL A 449 7.91 68.16 39.10
C VAL A 449 7.35 66.92 39.76
N LEU A 450 6.25 66.39 39.21
CA LEU A 450 5.70 65.12 39.63
C LEU A 450 6.30 64.01 38.77
N TYR A 451 6.90 62.99 39.39
CA TYR A 451 7.38 61.80 38.70
C TYR A 451 6.52 60.60 39.05
N LEU A 452 6.17 59.81 38.03
CA LEU A 452 5.42 58.56 38.12
C LEU A 452 6.26 57.47 37.48
N GLY A 453 6.64 56.47 38.27
CA GLY A 453 7.52 55.38 37.83
C GLY A 453 6.88 54.01 37.99
N ALA A 454 7.02 53.15 36.98
CA ALA A 454 6.57 51.76 37.01
C ALA A 454 7.63 50.76 36.52
N THR A 455 7.51 49.50 36.92
CA THR A 455 8.45 48.43 36.54
C THR A 455 8.24 47.92 35.11
N GLU A 456 7.13 48.25 34.47
CA GLU A 456 6.78 47.91 33.09
C GLU A 456 6.36 49.20 32.34
N PRO A 457 6.33 49.26 30.99
CA PRO A 457 5.89 50.44 30.20
C PRO A 457 4.36 50.56 30.11
N PHE A 458 3.79 51.75 30.38
CA PHE A 458 2.33 51.95 30.51
C PHE A 458 1.72 52.85 29.46
N GLN A 459 0.40 52.79 29.33
CA GLN A 459 -0.34 53.61 28.37
C GLN A 459 -1.37 54.54 29.01
N ASP A 460 -1.61 54.47 30.33
CA ASP A 460 -2.56 55.36 30.97
C ASP A 460 -2.24 55.65 32.44
N ILE A 461 -2.71 56.79 32.93
CA ILE A 461 -2.62 57.21 34.33
C ILE A 461 -3.99 57.76 34.73
N ASN A 462 -4.61 57.18 35.75
CA ASN A 462 -5.87 57.69 36.28
C ASN A 462 -5.67 58.61 37.49
N PHE A 463 -6.22 59.82 37.42
CA PHE A 463 -6.15 60.82 38.49
C PHE A 463 -7.50 60.96 39.21
N SER A 464 -7.47 60.79 40.53
CA SER A 464 -8.57 61.18 41.42
C SER A 464 -8.12 62.33 42.33
N LEU A 465 -8.85 63.43 42.27
CA LEU A 465 -8.48 64.69 42.89
C LEU A 465 -9.41 64.96 44.09
N ALA A 466 -8.84 65.03 45.29
CA ALA A 466 -9.55 65.45 46.50
C ALA A 466 -10.02 66.91 46.39
N THR A 467 -9.21 67.73 45.70
CA THR A 467 -9.51 69.12 45.36
C THR A 467 -9.20 69.28 43.89
N LYS A 468 -10.17 69.74 43.10
CA LYS A 468 -10.00 69.98 41.66
C LYS A 468 -9.21 71.27 41.44
N GLY A 469 -8.25 71.22 40.54
CA GLY A 469 -7.39 72.34 40.20
C GLY A 469 -8.09 73.37 39.32
N THR A 470 -7.55 74.60 39.27
CA THR A 470 -7.91 75.57 38.23
C THR A 470 -6.67 76.29 37.71
N ASN A 471 -6.65 76.63 36.42
CA ASN A 471 -5.53 77.31 35.73
C ASN A 471 -4.24 76.47 35.60
N TYR A 472 -4.36 75.15 35.52
CA TYR A 472 -3.27 74.27 35.15
C TYR A 472 -3.09 74.23 33.63
N SER A 473 -1.85 74.04 33.19
CA SER A 473 -1.50 73.71 31.80
C SER A 473 -0.42 72.64 31.81
N LEU A 474 -0.83 71.38 31.73
CA LEU A 474 0.02 70.22 32.00
C LEU A 474 0.85 69.81 30.79
N THR A 475 2.07 69.35 31.05
CA THR A 475 2.97 68.71 30.09
C THR A 475 3.43 67.38 30.67
N PHE A 476 3.28 66.31 29.89
CA PHE A 476 3.70 64.96 30.22
C PHE A 476 4.93 64.60 29.38
N GLU A 477 5.96 64.03 30.00
CA GLU A 477 7.19 63.60 29.34
C GLU A 477 7.65 62.24 29.84
N TYR A 478 8.19 61.39 28.97
CA TYR A 478 8.81 60.11 29.30
C TYR A 478 10.32 60.18 29.10
N PHE A 479 11.08 59.24 29.68
CA PHE A 479 12.54 59.16 29.50
C PHE A 479 12.92 58.13 28.43
N ASN A 480 13.59 58.54 27.35
CA ASN A 480 13.91 57.66 26.23
C ASN A 480 15.28 56.95 26.32
N GLY A 481 15.87 56.90 27.52
CA GLY A 481 17.22 56.38 27.74
C GLY A 481 18.33 57.43 27.65
N SER A 482 18.05 58.62 27.10
CA SER A 482 19.03 59.72 27.02
C SER A 482 18.52 61.07 27.54
N GLN A 483 17.23 61.37 27.32
CA GLN A 483 16.62 62.63 27.72
C GLN A 483 15.12 62.45 27.99
N TRP A 484 14.52 63.48 28.58
CA TRP A 484 13.08 63.58 28.76
C TRP A 484 12.42 64.11 27.48
N THR A 485 11.51 63.32 26.91
CA THR A 485 10.82 63.57 25.65
C THR A 485 9.33 63.78 25.91
N ARG A 486 8.70 64.72 25.20
CA ARG A 486 7.30 65.13 25.44
C ARG A 486 6.31 64.16 24.80
N LEU A 487 5.29 63.77 25.56
CA LEU A 487 4.08 63.11 25.03
C LEU A 487 3.16 64.16 24.40
N THR A 488 2.66 63.86 23.20
CA THR A 488 1.84 64.76 22.38
C THR A 488 0.62 64.02 21.82
N GLU A 489 -0.44 64.78 21.50
CA GLU A 489 -1.62 64.24 20.81
C GLU A 489 -1.26 63.61 19.45
N GLU A 490 -0.36 64.23 18.68
CA GLU A 490 -0.03 63.81 17.31
C GLU A 490 0.86 62.56 17.24
N GLU A 491 1.87 62.45 18.10
CA GLU A 491 2.85 61.34 18.02
C GLU A 491 2.48 60.18 18.94
N HIS A 492 1.82 60.45 20.06
CA HIS A 492 1.58 59.48 21.12
C HIS A 492 0.09 59.33 21.47
N ASN A 493 -0.83 59.88 20.67
CA ASN A 493 -2.28 59.86 20.96
C ASN A 493 -2.62 60.30 22.39
N LEU A 494 -1.87 61.27 22.95
CA LEU A 494 -2.07 61.71 24.34
C LEU A 494 -3.49 62.30 24.51
N GLN A 495 -4.33 61.69 25.34
CA GLN A 495 -5.67 62.17 25.69
C GLN A 495 -5.73 62.46 27.18
N ASP A 496 -5.80 63.73 27.56
CA ASP A 496 -5.98 64.14 28.96
C ASP A 496 -7.46 64.35 29.30
N ASN A 497 -8.13 63.29 29.78
CA ASN A 497 -9.53 63.38 30.24
C ASN A 497 -9.67 63.98 31.65
N THR A 498 -8.58 64.39 32.30
CA THR A 498 -8.64 65.18 33.55
C THR A 498 -8.89 66.67 33.28
N LEU A 499 -8.81 67.07 32.00
CA LEU A 499 -8.93 68.45 31.56
C LEU A 499 -7.94 69.37 32.31
N ASN A 500 -6.65 69.03 32.29
CA ASN A 500 -5.61 69.67 33.11
C ASN A 500 -5.95 69.65 34.61
N TRP A 501 -6.31 68.49 35.16
CA TRP A 501 -6.69 68.31 36.56
C TRP A 501 -7.82 69.24 37.06
N THR A 502 -8.71 69.67 36.17
CA THR A 502 -9.94 70.39 36.56
C THR A 502 -11.08 69.42 36.89
N ALA A 503 -10.93 68.14 36.54
CA ALA A 503 -11.79 67.04 36.93
C ALA A 503 -10.97 65.78 37.22
N ASP A 504 -11.59 64.82 37.90
CA ASP A 504 -11.10 63.44 37.90
C ASP A 504 -11.11 62.91 36.47
N GLY A 505 -10.15 62.06 36.12
CA GLY A 505 -10.09 61.51 34.77
C GLY A 505 -8.81 60.75 34.48
N ARG A 506 -8.79 60.14 33.30
CA ARG A 506 -7.66 59.34 32.82
C ARG A 506 -6.86 60.08 31.77
N VAL A 507 -5.54 60.03 31.89
CA VAL A 507 -4.61 60.43 30.86
C VAL A 507 -4.17 59.17 30.11
N GLU A 508 -4.45 59.08 28.81
CA GLU A 508 -4.13 57.91 27.98
C GLU A 508 -3.12 58.31 26.89
N PHE A 509 -2.22 57.42 26.49
CA PHE A 509 -1.22 57.63 25.44
C PHE A 509 -0.70 56.29 24.90
N THR A 510 -0.23 56.25 23.66
CA THR A 510 0.45 55.09 23.08
C THR A 510 1.85 54.92 23.69
N ILE A 511 2.21 53.69 24.07
CA ILE A 511 3.54 53.36 24.61
C ILE A 511 4.63 53.77 23.61
N PRO A 512 5.59 54.66 23.97
CA PRO A 512 6.69 55.03 23.09
C PRO A 512 7.64 53.84 22.84
N ASN A 513 8.04 53.63 21.59
CA ASN A 513 8.90 52.51 21.18
C ASN A 513 10.33 52.60 21.74
N ASP A 514 10.78 53.80 22.11
CA ASP A 514 12.12 54.10 22.65
C ASP A 514 12.10 54.37 24.17
N TRP A 515 10.99 54.13 24.86
CA TRP A 515 10.93 54.30 26.31
C TRP A 515 11.86 53.29 26.99
N GLN A 516 12.73 53.78 27.88
CA GLN A 516 13.66 52.93 28.62
C GLN A 516 13.50 53.09 30.13
N GLN A 517 13.82 52.03 30.85
CA GLN A 517 13.98 52.14 32.30
C GLN A 517 15.25 52.93 32.62
N VAL A 518 15.19 53.74 33.66
CA VAL A 518 16.33 54.50 34.16
C VAL A 518 16.21 54.60 35.68
N ASP A 519 17.35 54.62 36.36
CA ASP A 519 17.38 54.92 37.80
C ASP A 519 16.90 56.37 38.06
N PHE A 520 16.15 56.60 39.14
CA PHE A 520 15.60 57.93 39.44
C PHE A 520 16.68 59.01 39.58
N GLU A 521 17.83 58.70 40.19
CA GLU A 521 18.94 59.64 40.35
C GLU A 521 19.60 59.94 39.01
N GLU A 522 19.74 58.92 38.15
CA GLU A 522 20.26 59.09 36.79
C GLU A 522 19.30 59.90 35.90
N ALA A 523 17.99 59.72 36.04
CA ALA A 523 16.98 60.42 35.24
C ALA A 523 16.78 61.88 35.63
N THR A 524 16.97 62.21 36.92
CA THR A 524 16.57 63.52 37.48
C THR A 524 17.74 64.32 38.07
N GLY A 525 18.86 63.67 38.37
CA GLY A 525 19.98 64.27 39.11
C GLY A 525 19.72 64.44 40.61
N ASN A 526 18.58 63.94 41.13
CA ASN A 526 18.20 64.03 42.54
C ASN A 526 18.54 62.72 43.27
N SER A 527 19.17 62.83 44.43
CA SER A 527 19.65 61.67 45.18
C SER A 527 18.55 61.04 46.04
N MET A 528 18.52 59.72 46.14
CA MET A 528 17.54 58.95 46.91
C MET A 528 18.22 57.82 47.69
N ASP A 529 17.65 57.42 48.84
CA ASP A 529 18.18 56.36 49.72
C ASP A 529 18.27 54.95 49.08
N SER A 530 17.62 54.73 47.94
CA SER A 530 17.65 53.45 47.21
C SER A 530 17.60 53.65 45.71
N GLN A 531 18.37 52.86 44.94
CA GLN A 531 18.26 52.82 43.49
C GLN A 531 16.92 52.24 43.06
N ILE A 532 16.20 52.98 42.22
CA ILE A 532 14.85 52.65 41.74
C ILE A 532 14.83 52.83 40.22
N THR A 533 15.16 51.76 39.50
CA THR A 533 15.13 51.70 38.03
C THR A 533 13.70 51.44 37.53
N ARG A 534 13.11 52.40 36.81
CA ARG A 534 11.70 52.34 36.35
C ARG A 534 11.52 53.02 34.99
N TYR A 535 10.41 52.73 34.34
CA TYR A 535 9.85 53.55 33.29
C TYR A 535 9.21 54.78 33.93
N TRP A 536 9.80 55.96 33.73
CA TRP A 536 9.34 57.19 34.36
C TRP A 536 8.58 58.09 33.39
N ILE A 537 7.46 58.64 33.86
CA ILE A 537 6.81 59.84 33.32
C ILE A 537 7.00 60.98 34.30
N ARG A 538 7.30 62.17 33.81
CA ARG A 538 7.25 63.41 34.58
C ARG A 538 6.14 64.33 34.10
N ILE A 539 5.48 64.99 35.04
CA ILE A 539 4.36 65.89 34.82
C ILE A 539 4.70 67.26 35.38
N ARG A 540 4.50 68.29 34.57
CA ARG A 540 4.81 69.69 34.89
C ARG A 540 3.65 70.58 34.46
N THR A 541 3.38 71.67 35.20
CA THR A 541 2.49 72.73 34.70
C THR A 541 3.31 73.92 34.18
N THR A 542 2.89 74.50 33.06
CA THR A 542 3.56 75.67 32.43
C THR A 542 3.04 77.01 32.95
N GLN A 543 2.00 77.00 33.79
CA GLN A 543 1.43 78.19 34.42
C GLN A 543 1.08 77.93 35.90
N PRO A 544 1.16 78.96 36.78
CA PRO A 544 0.82 78.81 38.19
C PRO A 544 -0.70 78.60 38.37
N PRO A 545 -1.11 77.54 39.10
CA PRO A 545 -2.52 77.24 39.32
C PRO A 545 -3.16 78.26 40.29
N ARG A 546 -4.46 78.52 40.10
CA ARG A 546 -5.25 79.41 40.96
C ARG A 546 -5.90 78.65 42.12
N THR A 547 -6.29 77.40 41.89
CA THR A 547 -6.67 76.43 42.92
C THR A 547 -5.77 75.23 42.73
N ILE A 548 -5.11 74.79 43.80
CA ILE A 548 -4.18 73.65 43.76
C ILE A 548 -5.00 72.37 43.71
N ALA A 549 -4.72 71.53 42.71
CA ALA A 549 -5.23 70.19 42.67
C ALA A 549 -4.53 69.38 43.76
N THR A 550 -5.30 68.79 44.67
CA THR A 550 -4.78 67.82 45.64
C THR A 550 -5.16 66.44 45.16
N ILE A 551 -4.20 65.54 44.99
CA ILE A 551 -4.48 64.16 44.61
C ILE A 551 -5.04 63.45 45.84
N ALA A 552 -6.28 62.94 45.73
CA ALA A 552 -6.89 62.13 46.79
C ALA A 552 -6.19 60.78 46.90
N ASN A 553 -6.01 60.14 45.75
CA ASN A 553 -5.35 58.86 45.56
C ASN A 553 -4.87 58.80 44.09
N VAL A 554 -3.62 58.43 43.82
CA VAL A 554 -3.25 57.92 42.48
C VAL A 554 -3.62 56.45 42.47
N PHE A 555 -4.80 56.12 41.96
CA PHE A 555 -5.10 54.72 41.67
C PHE A 555 -4.80 54.46 40.21
N GLN A 556 -3.72 53.70 40.03
CA GLN A 556 -3.58 52.68 39.00
C GLN A 556 -3.12 53.15 37.63
N ILE A 557 -2.12 52.39 37.18
CA ILE A 557 -1.64 52.32 35.83
C ILE A 557 -2.01 50.90 35.39
N VAL A 558 -2.82 50.74 34.34
CA VAL A 558 -3.27 49.45 33.83
C VAL A 558 -2.24 48.96 32.82
N PHE A 559 -1.76 47.72 32.97
CA PHE A 559 -0.75 47.14 32.09
C PHE A 559 -1.20 45.78 31.58
N ALA A 560 -1.05 45.62 30.27
CA ALA A 560 -1.29 44.41 29.50
C ALA A 560 -2.73 43.88 29.59
N THR A 561 -3.49 44.12 28.51
CA THR A 561 -4.74 43.39 28.25
C THR A 561 -4.48 41.91 28.00
N GLN A 562 -3.25 41.46 27.73
CA GLN A 562 -2.94 40.06 27.42
C GLN A 562 -2.09 39.40 28.51
N GLY A 563 -2.54 38.24 28.99
CA GLY A 563 -1.81 37.38 29.92
C GLY A 563 -2.16 35.90 29.72
N TYR A 564 -1.57 35.02 30.52
CA TYR A 564 -1.81 33.59 30.45
C TYR A 564 -1.70 32.92 31.82
N VAL A 565 -2.29 31.74 31.93
CA VAL A 565 -2.11 30.82 33.06
C VAL A 565 -1.61 29.48 32.53
N ARG A 566 -0.39 29.11 32.88
CA ARG A 566 0.29 27.91 32.42
C ARG A 566 0.52 26.92 33.54
N PHE A 567 0.23 25.64 33.33
CA PHE A 567 0.37 24.62 34.35
C PHE A 567 0.47 23.20 33.79
N THR A 568 0.99 22.30 34.62
CA THR A 568 0.83 20.83 34.46
C THR A 568 -0.11 20.29 35.53
N PHE A 569 -0.81 19.20 35.24
CA PHE A 569 -1.68 18.56 36.20
C PHE A 569 -0.86 17.80 37.26
N PRO A 570 -1.16 17.95 38.56
CA PRO A 570 -0.48 17.18 39.62
C PRO A 570 -1.00 15.73 39.76
N GLU A 571 -2.18 15.42 39.22
CA GLU A 571 -2.78 14.08 39.14
C GLU A 571 -3.61 13.96 37.85
N SER A 572 -3.95 12.76 37.40
CA SER A 572 -4.74 12.55 36.18
C SER A 572 -6.10 13.26 36.24
N PRO A 573 -6.43 14.14 35.27
CA PRO A 573 -7.74 14.75 35.18
C PRO A 573 -8.78 13.72 34.71
N LEU A 574 -10.01 13.82 35.19
CA LEU A 574 -11.14 13.02 34.74
C LEU A 574 -12.36 13.91 34.50
N ALA A 575 -13.21 13.50 33.55
CA ALA A 575 -14.46 14.18 33.28
C ALA A 575 -15.40 14.17 34.50
N THR A 576 -16.21 15.20 34.64
CA THR A 576 -17.28 15.30 35.64
C THR A 576 -18.42 16.17 35.12
N ILE A 577 -19.59 16.05 35.73
CA ILE A 577 -20.74 16.90 35.43
C ILE A 577 -20.64 18.21 36.22
N VAL A 578 -20.64 19.34 35.51
CA VAL A 578 -20.85 20.69 36.08
C VAL A 578 -22.07 21.30 35.41
N ASN A 579 -23.07 21.70 36.21
CA ASN A 579 -24.31 22.33 35.74
C ASN A 579 -25.04 21.56 34.60
N GLY A 580 -24.92 20.22 34.58
CA GLY A 580 -25.59 19.35 33.59
C GLY A 580 -24.77 19.02 32.34
N VAL A 581 -23.54 19.53 32.23
CA VAL A 581 -22.62 19.22 31.12
C VAL A 581 -21.47 18.35 31.66
N GLU A 582 -21.27 17.18 31.07
CA GLU A 582 -20.15 16.28 31.37
C GLU A 582 -18.94 16.66 30.52
N ASP A 583 -17.84 17.05 31.16
CA ASP A 583 -16.62 17.47 30.46
C ASP A 583 -15.40 17.43 31.40
N PHE A 584 -14.21 17.76 30.89
CA PHE A 584 -13.00 18.05 31.65
C PHE A 584 -12.99 19.52 32.04
N TRP A 585 -13.04 19.78 33.35
CA TRP A 585 -13.27 21.12 33.89
C TRP A 585 -12.06 21.66 34.66
N ILE A 586 -11.71 22.90 34.35
CA ILE A 586 -10.92 23.77 35.22
C ILE A 586 -11.87 24.68 35.99
N ARG A 587 -11.63 24.80 37.30
CA ARG A 587 -12.40 25.64 38.21
C ARG A 587 -11.52 26.67 38.87
N VAL A 588 -11.89 27.94 38.77
CA VAL A 588 -11.17 29.07 39.36
C VAL A 588 -12.05 29.74 40.40
N ARG A 589 -11.59 29.87 41.66
CA ARG A 589 -12.40 30.41 42.75
C ARG A 589 -11.70 31.54 43.51
N ILE A 590 -12.45 32.57 43.89
CA ILE A 590 -11.99 33.59 44.84
C ILE A 590 -11.90 32.97 46.24
N ILE A 591 -10.68 32.83 46.77
CA ILE A 591 -10.44 32.23 48.10
C ILE A 591 -10.07 33.24 49.18
N SER A 592 -9.63 34.43 48.81
CA SER A 592 -9.41 35.57 49.71
C SER A 592 -9.28 36.87 48.91
N GLY A 593 -9.40 38.02 49.57
CA GLY A 593 -9.46 39.31 48.92
C GLY A 593 -10.78 39.53 48.18
N ASN A 594 -10.87 40.61 47.41
CA ASN A 594 -12.07 40.94 46.64
C ASN A 594 -11.71 41.77 45.38
N TYR A 595 -12.69 41.96 44.50
CA TYR A 595 -12.62 42.88 43.36
C TYR A 595 -13.46 44.14 43.64
N GLY A 596 -13.24 44.72 44.82
CA GLY A 596 -14.05 45.82 45.35
C GLY A 596 -15.06 45.37 46.42
N THR A 597 -15.63 46.35 47.10
CA THR A 597 -16.54 46.13 48.24
C THR A 597 -17.93 46.69 47.97
N GLU A 598 -18.94 46.10 48.58
CA GLU A 598 -20.31 46.61 48.51
C GLU A 598 -20.45 47.95 49.24
N ALA A 599 -21.45 48.74 48.82
CA ALA A 599 -21.78 49.99 49.48
C ALA A 599 -22.18 49.72 50.94
N ARG A 600 -21.61 50.47 51.88
CA ARG A 600 -21.87 50.31 53.31
C ARG A 600 -22.01 51.66 54.01
N TYR A 601 -22.77 51.69 55.09
CA TYR A 601 -22.77 52.81 56.01
C TYR A 601 -21.69 52.57 57.07
N GLU A 602 -20.66 53.43 57.09
CA GLU A 602 -19.60 53.40 58.09
C GLU A 602 -19.96 54.36 59.22
N ARG A 603 -19.93 53.86 60.46
CA ARG A 603 -20.21 54.69 61.64
C ARG A 603 -18.98 55.53 61.96
N ILE A 604 -19.11 56.85 61.89
CA ILE A 604 -18.06 57.78 62.33
C ILE A 604 -18.18 57.95 63.86
N GLU A 605 -17.10 57.66 64.57
CA GLU A 605 -16.98 57.95 66.00
C GLU A 605 -16.85 59.47 66.23
N PRO A 606 -17.60 60.07 67.18
CA PRO A 606 -17.45 61.49 67.48
C PRO A 606 -16.04 61.79 68.03
N ARG A 607 -15.41 62.87 67.55
CA ARG A 607 -13.99 63.25 67.76
C ARG A 607 -13.51 63.30 69.23
N ASP A 608 -14.39 63.27 70.22
CA ASP A 608 -14.03 63.48 71.63
C ASP A 608 -14.33 62.28 72.55
N GLY A 609 -14.74 61.11 72.03
CA GLY A 609 -14.87 59.87 72.84
C GLY A 609 -15.94 59.89 73.95
N SER A 610 -16.85 60.87 73.98
CA SER A 610 -17.89 60.99 75.01
C SER A 610 -19.14 60.16 74.67
N THR A 611 -19.55 59.26 75.58
CA THR A 611 -20.68 58.32 75.41
C THR A 611 -22.03 58.86 75.94
N ASP A 612 -22.38 60.11 75.69
CA ASP A 612 -23.67 60.65 76.19
C ASP A 612 -24.78 60.53 75.13
N SER A 613 -25.82 59.75 75.46
CA SER A 613 -26.84 59.25 74.54
C SER A 613 -28.18 59.93 74.79
N LEU A 614 -28.33 61.16 74.29
CA LEU A 614 -29.62 61.86 74.24
C LEU A 614 -29.96 62.26 72.78
N PRO A 615 -31.19 61.99 72.29
CA PRO A 615 -31.58 62.30 70.91
C PRO A 615 -31.66 63.83 70.71
N GLY A 616 -30.88 64.36 69.76
CA GLY A 616 -30.88 65.79 69.38
C GLY A 616 -29.62 66.59 69.76
N SER A 617 -28.57 65.95 70.31
CA SER A 617 -27.26 66.59 70.55
C SER A 617 -26.36 66.58 69.31
N ARG A 618 -25.44 67.56 69.19
CA ARG A 618 -24.44 67.71 68.10
C ARG A 618 -23.49 66.51 67.90
N ASN A 619 -23.55 65.49 68.76
CA ASN A 619 -22.67 64.32 68.76
C ASN A 619 -23.45 62.99 68.59
N SER A 620 -24.40 62.94 67.65
CA SER A 620 -24.98 61.66 67.21
C SER A 620 -24.00 60.95 66.26
N PRO A 621 -23.88 59.61 66.25
CA PRO A 621 -23.02 58.92 65.29
C PRO A 621 -23.47 59.26 63.87
N GLU A 622 -22.64 59.99 63.14
CA GLU A 622 -22.84 60.23 61.71
C GLU A 622 -22.47 58.95 60.97
N TYR A 623 -23.43 58.42 60.21
CA TYR A 623 -23.16 57.33 59.28
C TYR A 623 -22.69 57.95 57.96
N GLN A 624 -21.47 57.66 57.56
CA GLN A 624 -20.98 57.99 56.24
C GLN A 624 -21.35 56.88 55.27
N PHE A 625 -22.11 57.21 54.24
CA PHE A 625 -22.32 56.30 53.12
C PHE A 625 -20.99 56.15 52.36
N ARG A 626 -20.48 54.92 52.30
CA ARG A 626 -19.40 54.51 51.40
C ARG A 626 -20.05 53.83 50.21
N GLU A 627 -19.83 54.40 49.02
CA GLU A 627 -20.33 53.81 47.78
C GLU A 627 -19.66 52.46 47.50
N ALA A 628 -20.28 51.64 46.64
CA ALA A 628 -19.68 50.39 46.22
C ALA A 628 -18.43 50.66 45.38
N THR A 629 -17.36 49.91 45.62
CA THR A 629 -16.10 50.02 44.90
C THR A 629 -15.87 48.84 43.94
N PHE A 630 -16.95 48.12 43.57
CA PHE A 630 -16.86 46.95 42.70
C PHE A 630 -16.23 47.31 41.37
N ALA A 631 -15.24 46.51 41.04
CA ALA A 631 -14.53 46.61 39.80
C ALA A 631 -14.10 45.18 39.45
N PRO A 632 -15.05 44.40 38.89
CA PRO A 632 -14.83 43.01 38.50
C PRO A 632 -13.87 42.93 37.30
N PRO A 633 -13.05 41.88 37.21
CA PRO A 633 -12.25 41.66 36.02
C PRO A 633 -13.17 41.35 34.85
N SER A 634 -12.83 41.81 33.65
CA SER A 634 -13.56 41.48 32.42
C SER A 634 -12.60 40.77 31.47
N ILE A 635 -13.02 39.63 30.92
CA ILE A 635 -12.26 38.85 29.94
C ILE A 635 -12.88 39.07 28.57
N ASN A 636 -12.09 39.59 27.63
CA ASN A 636 -12.45 39.78 26.22
C ASN A 636 -12.37 38.48 25.41
N SER A 637 -11.31 37.69 25.62
CA SER A 637 -11.16 36.38 24.98
C SER A 637 -10.35 35.42 25.85
N ILE A 638 -10.62 34.13 25.67
CA ILE A 638 -9.93 33.04 26.36
C ILE A 638 -9.73 31.86 25.40
N THR A 639 -8.50 31.39 25.27
CA THR A 639 -8.14 30.21 24.47
C THR A 639 -7.21 29.31 25.25
N VAL A 640 -7.05 28.07 24.77
CA VAL A 640 -6.19 27.07 25.40
C VAL A 640 -5.20 26.53 24.38
N ASP A 641 -3.95 26.46 24.80
CA ASP A 641 -2.88 25.76 24.11
C ASP A 641 -2.45 24.58 24.98
N TYR A 642 -1.94 23.52 24.37
CA TYR A 642 -1.21 22.50 25.11
C TYR A 642 -0.06 21.91 24.29
N THR A 643 1.00 21.56 25.01
CA THR A 643 2.09 20.74 24.47
C THR A 643 2.16 19.42 25.23
N LEU A 644 2.35 18.33 24.49
CA LEU A 644 2.42 16.99 25.04
C LEU A 644 3.45 16.18 24.27
N THR A 645 4.39 15.56 24.98
CA THR A 645 5.25 14.51 24.41
C THR A 645 4.85 13.19 25.04
N LYS A 646 4.40 12.24 24.23
CA LYS A 646 3.91 10.95 24.69
C LYS A 646 4.60 9.80 23.98
N GLN A 647 5.09 8.84 24.77
CA GLN A 647 5.71 7.62 24.27
C GLN A 647 4.80 6.41 24.52
N GLU A 648 4.58 5.60 23.50
CA GLU A 648 3.79 4.36 23.57
C GLU A 648 4.52 3.22 22.86
N LYS A 649 4.09 1.98 23.17
CA LYS A 649 4.44 0.80 22.36
C LYS A 649 3.42 0.65 21.22
N PRO A 650 3.76 -0.01 20.11
CA PRO A 650 2.75 -0.44 19.16
C PRO A 650 1.69 -1.30 19.86
N GLU A 651 0.44 -1.21 19.41
CA GLU A 651 -0.67 -2.04 19.90
C GLU A 651 -0.80 -3.34 19.10
N THR A 652 -0.42 -3.29 17.83
CA THR A 652 -0.40 -4.42 16.89
C THR A 652 0.76 -4.29 15.92
N LEU A 653 1.39 -5.42 15.60
CA LEU A 653 2.40 -5.51 14.55
C LEU A 653 2.07 -6.69 13.64
N PHE A 654 2.09 -6.47 12.33
CA PHE A 654 1.96 -7.53 11.33
C PHE A 654 3.06 -7.42 10.29
N THR A 655 3.35 -8.54 9.67
CA THR A 655 4.10 -8.61 8.42
C THR A 655 3.21 -9.23 7.36
N TYR A 656 3.35 -8.77 6.13
CA TYR A 656 2.72 -9.35 4.95
C TYR A 656 3.85 -9.69 3.98
N ASN A 657 4.14 -10.97 3.84
CA ASN A 657 5.19 -11.47 2.96
C ASN A 657 4.62 -12.67 2.20
N ASP A 658 5.02 -12.85 0.95
CA ASP A 658 4.60 -13.99 0.12
C ASP A 658 3.06 -14.17 0.06
N ALA A 659 2.36 -13.03 -0.01
CA ALA A 659 0.90 -12.92 0.02
C ALA A 659 0.21 -13.52 1.26
N VAL A 660 0.90 -13.55 2.40
CA VAL A 660 0.39 -14.07 3.67
C VAL A 660 0.67 -13.08 4.81
N TYR A 661 -0.37 -12.76 5.58
CA TYR A 661 -0.21 -12.04 6.84
C TYR A 661 0.31 -12.95 7.95
N SER A 662 1.27 -12.48 8.73
CA SER A 662 1.62 -13.10 10.01
C SER A 662 0.52 -12.90 11.05
N ASN A 663 0.58 -13.71 12.11
CA ASN A 663 -0.19 -13.42 13.33
C ASN A 663 0.34 -12.13 13.99
N ASN A 664 -0.41 -11.56 14.93
CA ASN A 664 0.06 -10.38 15.66
C ASN A 664 1.39 -10.70 16.36
N LEU A 665 2.43 -9.95 15.99
CA LEU A 665 3.82 -10.18 16.41
C LEU A 665 4.11 -9.63 17.80
N ILE A 666 3.18 -8.88 18.39
CA ILE A 666 3.27 -8.46 19.78
C ILE A 666 2.92 -9.65 20.68
N GLN A 667 3.95 -10.36 21.11
CA GLN A 667 3.84 -11.37 22.14
C GLN A 667 3.96 -10.69 23.51
N ARG A 668 2.88 -10.64 24.30
CA ARG A 668 2.98 -10.23 25.70
C ARG A 668 3.80 -11.29 26.45
N ILE A 669 5.08 -11.03 26.75
CA ILE A 669 5.87 -11.84 27.68
C ILE A 669 6.60 -10.94 28.69
N ASP A 670 6.19 -11.12 29.94
CA ASP A 670 6.79 -10.94 31.28
C ASP A 670 7.87 -9.86 31.53
N ASN A 671 7.56 -8.95 32.47
CA ASN A 671 8.41 -8.20 33.42
C ASN A 671 9.74 -7.53 32.98
N GLN A 672 10.21 -7.69 31.74
CA GLN A 672 11.52 -7.21 31.26
C GLN A 672 11.44 -6.09 30.22
N ASN A 673 10.24 -5.57 29.92
CA ASN A 673 9.99 -4.40 29.07
C ASN A 673 10.43 -4.52 27.58
N GLN A 674 11.02 -5.64 27.15
CA GLN A 674 11.40 -5.95 25.75
C GLN A 674 10.17 -6.42 24.94
N LEU A 675 9.96 -5.89 23.73
CA LEU A 675 8.80 -6.25 22.89
C LEU A 675 8.91 -7.61 22.23
N PHE A 676 10.11 -8.03 21.86
CA PHE A 676 10.32 -9.28 21.13
C PHE A 676 11.25 -10.24 21.88
N PRO A 677 10.87 -11.53 22.05
CA PRO A 677 11.75 -12.54 22.64
C PRO A 677 12.90 -12.97 21.69
N LYS A 678 12.75 -12.67 20.39
CA LYS A 678 13.77 -12.82 19.34
C LYS A 678 13.65 -11.63 18.39
N PRO A 679 14.73 -11.18 17.74
CA PRO A 679 14.64 -10.12 16.75
C PRO A 679 13.58 -10.41 15.68
N LEU A 680 12.79 -9.40 15.36
CA LEU A 680 11.77 -9.44 14.32
C LEU A 680 12.43 -9.21 12.96
N ILE A 681 12.18 -10.10 12.01
CA ILE A 681 12.53 -9.92 10.60
C ILE A 681 11.24 -9.46 9.87
N PRO A 682 11.14 -8.17 9.48
CA PRO A 682 9.91 -7.59 8.92
C PRO A 682 9.60 -8.11 7.50
N PHE A 683 10.64 -8.35 6.71
CA PHE A 683 10.56 -8.83 5.33
C PHE A 683 11.09 -10.25 5.26
N GLN A 684 10.51 -11.10 4.42
CA GLN A 684 10.89 -12.51 4.33
C GLN A 684 10.89 -12.96 2.88
N GLU A 685 11.89 -13.76 2.53
CA GLU A 685 11.94 -14.49 1.26
C GLU A 685 10.68 -15.37 1.08
N THR A 686 10.37 -15.62 -0.18
CA THR A 686 9.31 -16.55 -0.57
C THR A 686 9.62 -17.98 -0.08
N GLU A 687 8.61 -18.74 0.37
CA GLU A 687 8.82 -20.11 0.91
C GLU A 687 9.37 -21.11 -0.13
N THR A 688 9.16 -20.84 -1.42
CA THR A 688 9.66 -21.67 -2.51
C THR A 688 10.99 -21.12 -3.03
N ASP A 689 11.97 -21.99 -3.18
CA ASP A 689 13.30 -21.71 -3.74
C ASP A 689 13.37 -21.91 -5.26
N ARG A 690 12.25 -22.29 -5.87
CA ARG A 690 12.14 -22.50 -7.33
C ARG A 690 10.83 -21.95 -7.87
N PRO A 691 10.81 -21.52 -9.15
CA PRO A 691 9.58 -21.17 -9.83
C PRO A 691 8.55 -22.29 -9.79
N ALA A 692 7.31 -21.94 -9.51
CA ALA A 692 6.24 -22.92 -9.34
C ALA A 692 4.86 -22.36 -9.70
N CYS A 693 4.04 -23.20 -10.33
CA CYS A 693 2.62 -22.95 -10.55
C CYS A 693 1.78 -23.73 -9.54
N TYR A 694 0.80 -23.06 -8.95
CA TYR A 694 -0.09 -23.55 -7.90
C TYR A 694 -1.49 -23.66 -8.46
N PHE A 695 -2.15 -24.79 -8.20
CA PHE A 695 -3.54 -25.08 -8.55
C PHE A 695 -4.32 -25.29 -7.25
N GLY A 696 -5.26 -24.37 -6.96
CA GLY A 696 -6.05 -24.34 -5.74
C GLY A 696 -7.44 -24.93 -5.95
N PHE A 697 -7.75 -25.99 -5.21
CA PHE A 697 -9.04 -26.67 -5.29
C PHE A 697 -9.91 -26.42 -4.06
N THR A 698 -11.22 -26.37 -4.28
CA THR A 698 -12.25 -26.42 -3.23
C THR A 698 -13.11 -27.67 -3.38
N LEU A 699 -13.67 -28.11 -2.25
CA LEU A 699 -14.63 -29.22 -2.21
C LEU A 699 -16.05 -28.70 -1.93
N PRO A 700 -17.10 -29.39 -2.41
CA PRO A 700 -18.47 -29.04 -2.07
C PRO A 700 -18.71 -29.01 -0.55
N PRO A 701 -19.63 -28.15 -0.06
CA PRO A 701 -19.97 -28.10 1.36
C PRO A 701 -20.35 -29.48 1.92
N GLY A 702 -19.75 -29.85 3.06
CA GLY A 702 -20.00 -31.13 3.74
C GLY A 702 -19.08 -32.28 3.30
N ILE A 703 -18.24 -32.09 2.27
CA ILE A 703 -17.18 -33.03 1.89
C ILE A 703 -15.85 -32.50 2.43
N THR A 704 -15.16 -33.32 3.24
CA THR A 704 -13.91 -32.94 3.92
C THR A 704 -12.66 -33.56 3.31
N ASP A 705 -12.81 -34.53 2.41
CA ASP A 705 -11.69 -35.30 1.88
C ASP A 705 -11.89 -35.55 0.38
N PHE A 706 -10.79 -35.58 -0.37
CA PHE A 706 -10.85 -35.95 -1.78
C PHE A 706 -11.22 -37.44 -1.94
N PRO A 707 -12.12 -37.77 -2.87
CA PRO A 707 -12.37 -39.16 -3.22
C PRO A 707 -11.10 -39.77 -3.85
N ASN A 708 -10.82 -41.03 -3.51
CA ASN A 708 -9.69 -41.79 -4.07
C ASN A 708 -9.98 -42.21 -5.53
N ARG A 709 -10.08 -41.22 -6.41
CA ARG A 709 -10.40 -41.34 -7.83
C ARG A 709 -9.50 -40.39 -8.63
N THR A 710 -9.15 -40.78 -9.85
CA THR A 710 -8.29 -39.97 -10.72
C THR A 710 -8.97 -38.65 -11.07
N ILE A 711 -8.23 -37.55 -10.90
CA ILE A 711 -8.58 -36.21 -11.38
C ILE A 711 -7.81 -35.95 -12.68
N SER A 712 -8.46 -35.32 -13.65
CA SER A 712 -7.85 -34.92 -14.91
C SER A 712 -7.92 -33.42 -15.14
N LEU A 713 -6.78 -32.84 -15.56
CA LEU A 713 -6.63 -31.44 -15.96
C LEU A 713 -6.14 -31.41 -17.40
N PHE A 714 -6.91 -30.83 -18.32
CA PHE A 714 -6.43 -30.53 -19.66
C PHE A 714 -5.76 -29.15 -19.68
N ASN A 715 -4.49 -29.13 -20.05
CA ASN A 715 -3.67 -27.93 -20.13
C ASN A 715 -3.53 -27.55 -21.60
N SER A 716 -4.26 -26.52 -22.01
CA SER A 716 -4.15 -25.93 -23.33
C SER A 716 -2.95 -24.99 -23.36
N MET A 717 -2.01 -25.23 -24.28
CA MET A 717 -0.80 -24.42 -24.43
C MET A 717 -0.95 -23.40 -25.57
N ALA A 718 -0.25 -22.28 -25.47
CA ALA A 718 -0.13 -21.35 -26.58
C ALA A 718 0.87 -21.90 -27.61
N ASP A 719 0.43 -22.09 -28.85
CA ASP A 719 1.33 -22.36 -29.96
C ASP A 719 2.15 -21.10 -30.26
N VAL A 720 3.48 -21.21 -30.19
CA VAL A 720 4.39 -20.15 -30.65
C VAL A 720 4.74 -20.44 -32.10
N LYS A 721 4.21 -19.66 -33.05
CA LYS A 721 4.61 -19.81 -34.45
C LYS A 721 5.98 -19.17 -34.65
N TYR A 722 6.78 -19.78 -35.52
CA TYR A 722 8.10 -19.26 -35.89
C TYR A 722 7.98 -17.80 -36.40
N GLY A 723 8.59 -16.85 -35.68
CA GLY A 723 8.61 -15.42 -36.00
C GLY A 723 7.49 -14.57 -35.37
N GLU A 724 6.62 -15.12 -34.50
CA GLU A 724 5.61 -14.34 -33.79
C GLU A 724 6.18 -13.68 -32.51
N ASN A 725 6.13 -12.35 -32.43
CA ASN A 725 6.48 -11.55 -31.24
C ASN A 725 5.24 -11.36 -30.34
N LEU A 726 4.83 -12.42 -29.64
CA LEU A 726 3.58 -12.44 -28.83
C LEU A 726 3.74 -11.86 -27.42
N VAL A 727 4.92 -11.37 -27.06
CA VAL A 727 5.26 -10.89 -25.72
C VAL A 727 5.93 -9.52 -25.82
N PRO A 728 5.81 -8.66 -24.79
CA PRO A 728 6.47 -7.36 -24.80
C PRO A 728 7.98 -7.48 -25.00
N LEU A 729 8.63 -8.56 -24.56
CA LEU A 729 10.07 -8.79 -24.77
C LEU A 729 10.32 -10.08 -25.56
N SER A 730 11.05 -10.00 -26.68
CA SER A 730 11.40 -11.15 -27.53
C SER A 730 12.87 -11.10 -27.97
N PRO A 731 13.70 -12.11 -27.68
CA PRO A 731 13.38 -13.27 -26.87
C PRO A 731 13.25 -12.88 -25.38
N ASN A 732 12.46 -13.65 -24.64
CA ASN A 732 12.33 -13.57 -23.17
C ASN A 732 13.49 -14.24 -22.42
N LYS A 733 14.41 -14.91 -23.12
CA LYS A 733 15.71 -15.34 -22.60
C LYS A 733 16.76 -15.11 -23.67
N SER A 734 17.85 -14.43 -23.32
CA SER A 734 18.96 -14.13 -24.21
C SER A 734 20.25 -14.71 -23.63
N ARG A 735 20.92 -15.59 -24.39
CA ARG A 735 22.16 -16.28 -23.98
C ARG A 735 23.28 -15.89 -24.93
N ILE A 736 24.37 -15.34 -24.41
CA ILE A 736 25.52 -14.91 -25.20
C ILE A 736 26.80 -15.42 -24.55
N ILE A 737 27.83 -15.62 -25.38
CA ILE A 737 29.17 -16.02 -24.94
C ILE A 737 30.19 -14.96 -25.30
N GLY A 738 31.14 -14.70 -24.40
CA GLY A 738 32.22 -13.75 -24.58
C GLY A 738 33.54 -14.23 -23.94
N ALA A 739 34.61 -13.50 -24.19
CA ALA A 739 35.90 -13.72 -23.52
C ALA A 739 35.96 -12.92 -22.22
N ALA A 740 36.83 -13.32 -21.28
CA ALA A 740 37.14 -12.47 -20.12
C ALA A 740 37.66 -11.10 -20.59
N ASN A 741 37.35 -10.04 -19.83
CA ASN A 741 37.68 -8.65 -20.18
C ASN A 741 37.13 -8.20 -21.53
N SER A 742 35.90 -8.61 -21.86
CA SER A 742 35.20 -8.18 -23.07
C SER A 742 33.77 -7.76 -22.75
N THR A 743 33.17 -6.96 -23.64
CA THR A 743 31.76 -6.55 -23.54
C THR A 743 30.95 -7.31 -24.57
N VAL A 744 29.83 -7.89 -24.14
CA VAL A 744 28.85 -8.53 -25.02
C VAL A 744 27.54 -7.75 -25.02
N THR A 745 26.75 -7.86 -26.10
CA THR A 745 25.50 -7.12 -26.25
C THR A 745 24.33 -8.06 -26.52
N HIS A 746 23.36 -8.05 -25.61
CA HIS A 746 22.07 -8.72 -25.75
C HIS A 746 21.10 -7.82 -26.53
N LYS A 747 20.51 -8.38 -27.59
CA LYS A 747 19.49 -7.71 -28.41
C LYS A 747 18.11 -8.28 -28.07
N ILE A 748 17.19 -7.41 -27.68
CA ILE A 748 15.83 -7.77 -27.29
C ILE A 748 14.85 -6.84 -28.00
N LEU A 749 13.79 -7.40 -28.58
CA LEU A 749 12.71 -6.65 -29.20
C LEU A 749 11.67 -6.29 -28.13
N LEU A 750 11.42 -4.99 -27.96
CA LEU A 750 10.35 -4.45 -27.13
C LEU A 750 9.13 -4.12 -28.00
N THR A 751 7.99 -4.75 -27.70
CA THR A 751 6.75 -4.63 -28.49
C THR A 751 5.69 -3.81 -27.74
N ASN A 752 5.18 -2.75 -28.37
CA ASN A 752 4.02 -2.00 -27.89
C ASN A 752 2.76 -2.41 -28.68
N ASN A 753 1.88 -3.18 -28.05
CA ASN A 753 0.60 -3.62 -28.63
C ASN A 753 -0.59 -2.71 -28.25
N SER A 754 -0.33 -1.50 -27.76
CA SER A 754 -1.38 -0.53 -27.49
C SER A 754 -1.54 0.45 -28.65
N SER A 755 -2.74 1.03 -28.74
CA SER A 755 -3.09 2.01 -29.78
C SER A 755 -2.44 3.39 -29.58
N GLU A 756 -1.63 3.55 -28.53
CA GLU A 756 -0.93 4.78 -28.18
C GLU A 756 0.55 4.50 -27.95
N SER A 757 1.40 5.51 -28.13
CA SER A 757 2.82 5.41 -27.83
C SER A 757 3.03 5.28 -26.32
N VAL A 758 3.94 4.41 -25.92
CA VAL A 758 4.19 4.09 -24.51
C VAL A 758 5.65 4.32 -24.19
N GLN A 759 5.90 5.02 -23.09
CA GLN A 759 7.22 5.10 -22.48
C GLN A 759 7.39 3.94 -21.51
N PHE A 760 8.43 3.14 -21.76
CA PHE A 760 8.83 2.04 -20.90
C PHE A 760 10.00 2.46 -20.02
N GLU A 761 9.99 1.99 -18.78
CA GLU A 761 11.12 2.04 -17.85
C GLU A 761 11.84 0.68 -17.90
N LEU A 762 13.17 0.72 -17.92
CA LEU A 762 14.02 -0.47 -18.03
C LEU A 762 15.01 -0.53 -16.88
N THR A 763 15.14 -1.69 -16.27
CA THR A 763 16.03 -1.90 -15.13
C THR A 763 16.67 -3.28 -15.26
N VAL A 764 17.95 -3.39 -14.93
CA VAL A 764 18.65 -4.68 -14.87
C VAL A 764 18.78 -5.08 -13.40
N LEU A 765 18.33 -6.29 -13.09
CA LEU A 765 18.32 -6.86 -11.75
C LEU A 765 19.06 -8.19 -11.74
N GLY A 766 19.62 -8.58 -10.59
CA GLY A 766 20.14 -9.93 -10.37
C GLY A 766 21.55 -10.19 -10.91
N MET A 767 22.12 -9.29 -11.71
CA MET A 767 23.46 -9.43 -12.28
C MET A 767 24.55 -9.13 -11.24
N ASN A 768 25.68 -9.83 -11.34
CA ASN A 768 26.90 -9.54 -10.57
C ASN A 768 27.93 -8.76 -11.41
N TRP A 769 27.85 -8.86 -12.72
CA TRP A 769 28.68 -8.14 -13.67
C TRP A 769 28.04 -6.80 -14.06
N ASN A 770 28.86 -5.80 -14.36
CA ASN A 770 28.38 -4.48 -14.73
C ASN A 770 27.55 -4.53 -16.02
N THR A 771 26.40 -3.88 -16.01
CA THR A 771 25.50 -3.79 -17.16
C THR A 771 25.20 -2.35 -17.54
N ASN A 772 24.97 -2.12 -18.83
CA ASN A 772 24.55 -0.84 -19.36
C ASN A 772 23.33 -1.01 -20.28
N VAL A 773 22.25 -0.28 -19.98
CA VAL A 773 21.01 -0.24 -20.75
C VAL A 773 20.41 1.16 -20.66
N GLU A 774 19.66 1.59 -21.67
CA GLU A 774 18.85 2.81 -21.60
C GLU A 774 17.80 2.68 -20.50
N GLY A 775 17.72 3.63 -19.55
CA GLY A 775 16.75 3.55 -18.44
C GLY A 775 15.30 3.79 -18.86
N PHE A 776 15.07 4.47 -19.98
CA PHE A 776 13.73 4.69 -20.54
C PHE A 776 13.73 4.54 -22.05
N LEU A 777 12.67 3.95 -22.60
CA LEU A 777 12.51 3.74 -24.04
C LEU A 777 11.07 4.03 -24.49
N GLU A 778 10.91 5.01 -25.38
CA GLU A 778 9.63 5.27 -26.03
C GLU A 778 9.45 4.37 -27.26
N VAL A 779 8.28 3.74 -27.34
CA VAL A 779 7.87 2.84 -28.44
C VAL A 779 6.50 3.26 -28.96
N GLU A 780 6.42 3.52 -30.26
CA GLU A 780 5.20 3.98 -30.93
C GLU A 780 4.06 2.95 -30.84
N ALA A 781 2.82 3.41 -31.00
CA ALA A 781 1.63 2.55 -31.06
C ALA A 781 1.78 1.41 -32.09
N ASP A 782 1.34 0.21 -31.72
CA ASP A 782 1.36 -1.01 -32.56
C ASP A 782 2.72 -1.26 -33.26
N SER A 783 3.83 -0.99 -32.57
CA SER A 783 5.19 -1.07 -33.12
C SER A 783 6.15 -1.88 -32.24
N VAL A 784 7.33 -2.17 -32.80
CA VAL A 784 8.41 -2.92 -32.13
C VAL A 784 9.71 -2.13 -32.25
N LYS A 785 10.51 -2.10 -31.18
CA LYS A 785 11.81 -1.44 -31.13
C LYS A 785 12.88 -2.40 -30.61
N GLU A 786 14.09 -2.35 -31.18
CA GLU A 786 15.23 -3.13 -30.67
C GLU A 786 15.90 -2.38 -29.52
N LEU A 787 16.15 -3.10 -28.44
CA LEU A 787 16.89 -2.69 -27.26
C LEU A 787 18.23 -3.42 -27.23
N GLU A 788 19.30 -2.69 -26.93
CA GLU A 788 20.63 -3.24 -26.69
C GLU A 788 21.00 -3.11 -25.21
N LEU A 789 21.30 -4.24 -24.58
CA LEU A 789 21.84 -4.31 -23.22
C LEU A 789 23.26 -4.86 -23.29
N SER A 790 24.22 -4.11 -22.76
CA SER A 790 25.63 -4.54 -22.75
C SER A 790 26.04 -5.06 -21.37
N VAL A 791 26.80 -6.16 -21.35
CA VAL A 791 27.36 -6.76 -20.13
C VAL A 791 28.88 -6.76 -20.24
N GLU A 792 29.57 -6.23 -19.23
CA GLU A 792 31.03 -6.21 -19.13
C GLU A 792 31.53 -7.43 -18.36
N ILE A 793 32.20 -8.37 -19.05
CA ILE A 793 32.76 -9.57 -18.43
C ILE A 793 34.06 -9.19 -17.69
N PRO A 794 34.16 -9.42 -16.37
CA PRO A 794 35.37 -9.10 -15.61
C PRO A 794 36.63 -9.81 -16.13
N ASP A 795 37.80 -9.21 -15.93
CA ASP A 795 39.10 -9.82 -16.29
C ASP A 795 39.39 -11.09 -15.47
N GLU A 796 38.86 -11.15 -14.24
CA GLU A 796 39.03 -12.29 -13.33
C GLU A 796 38.03 -13.44 -13.57
N ALA A 797 37.11 -13.31 -14.53
CA ALA A 797 36.08 -14.30 -14.78
C ALA A 797 36.68 -15.63 -15.32
N GLU A 798 36.41 -16.74 -14.63
CA GLU A 798 36.94 -18.05 -14.99
C GLU A 798 36.31 -18.64 -16.26
N LEU A 799 37.03 -19.51 -16.97
CA LEU A 799 36.49 -20.22 -18.13
C LEU A 799 35.29 -21.11 -17.74
N ASN A 800 34.19 -21.00 -18.48
CA ASN A 800 32.89 -21.62 -18.22
C ASN A 800 32.11 -21.05 -17.02
N SER A 801 32.57 -19.95 -16.43
CA SER A 801 31.73 -19.17 -15.53
C SER A 801 30.62 -18.45 -16.31
N SER A 802 29.57 -18.04 -15.60
CA SER A 802 28.46 -17.30 -16.17
C SER A 802 27.91 -16.33 -15.15
N ASP A 803 27.31 -15.25 -15.64
CA ASP A 803 26.46 -14.39 -14.85
C ASP A 803 25.07 -14.32 -15.47
N CYS A 804 24.07 -14.23 -14.61
CA CYS A 804 22.67 -14.31 -15.00
C CYS A 804 21.86 -13.29 -14.20
N GLY A 805 20.96 -12.62 -14.89
CA GLY A 805 20.06 -11.65 -14.30
C GLY A 805 18.86 -11.42 -15.18
N PHE A 806 18.13 -10.34 -14.92
CA PHE A 806 16.84 -10.07 -15.52
C PHE A 806 16.78 -8.63 -15.99
N LEU A 807 16.42 -8.44 -17.25
CA LEU A 807 15.95 -7.15 -17.74
C LEU A 807 14.48 -7.04 -17.38
N GLN A 808 14.17 -6.11 -16.49
CA GLN A 808 12.82 -5.72 -16.11
C GLN A 808 12.35 -4.57 -16.98
N VAL A 809 11.14 -4.70 -17.53
CA VAL A 809 10.48 -3.64 -18.30
C VAL A 809 9.07 -3.41 -17.80
N SER A 810 8.79 -2.17 -17.41
CA SER A 810 7.47 -1.74 -16.94
C SER A 810 7.01 -0.52 -17.74
N LYS A 811 5.71 -0.22 -17.72
CA LYS A 811 5.22 1.04 -18.32
C LYS A 811 5.32 2.14 -17.28
N VAL A 812 5.78 3.33 -17.66
CA VAL A 812 5.89 4.47 -16.73
C VAL A 812 4.54 4.83 -16.10
N ASN A 813 3.43 4.62 -16.82
CA ASN A 813 2.07 4.87 -16.32
C ASN A 813 1.41 3.67 -15.63
N ASN A 814 2.07 2.50 -15.59
CA ASN A 814 1.59 1.29 -14.94
C ASN A 814 2.78 0.38 -14.60
N SER A 815 3.47 0.73 -13.51
CA SER A 815 4.63 -0.02 -13.00
C SER A 815 4.25 -1.32 -12.29
N SER A 816 2.95 -1.53 -12.01
CA SER A 816 2.44 -2.73 -11.33
C SER A 816 2.51 -4.00 -12.19
N ILE A 817 2.65 -3.87 -13.53
CA ILE A 817 2.83 -5.00 -14.44
C ILE A 817 4.23 -4.95 -15.01
N ILE A 818 4.95 -6.05 -14.80
CA ILE A 818 6.35 -6.21 -15.12
C ILE A 818 6.52 -7.28 -16.19
N TYR A 819 7.31 -6.98 -17.22
CA TYR A 819 7.74 -7.93 -18.24
C TYR A 819 9.23 -8.15 -18.11
N ASN A 820 9.66 -9.41 -18.04
CA ASN A 820 11.06 -9.73 -17.83
C ASN A 820 11.64 -10.56 -18.96
N ALA A 821 12.92 -10.32 -19.22
CA ALA A 821 13.76 -11.18 -20.04
C ALA A 821 14.99 -11.62 -19.25
N THR A 822 15.25 -12.92 -19.22
CA THR A 822 16.47 -13.45 -18.58
C THR A 822 17.68 -13.16 -19.47
N ILE A 823 18.71 -12.58 -18.89
CA ILE A 823 20.00 -12.27 -19.51
C ILE A 823 21.03 -13.23 -18.94
N GLU A 824 21.70 -14.00 -19.79
CA GLU A 824 22.69 -14.96 -19.35
C GLU A 824 23.95 -14.84 -20.23
N THR A 825 25.07 -14.49 -19.60
CA THR A 825 26.36 -14.33 -20.28
C THR A 825 27.34 -15.39 -19.78
N PHE A 826 27.96 -16.11 -20.72
CA PHE A 826 28.96 -17.14 -20.43
C PHE A 826 30.37 -16.68 -20.84
N VAL A 827 31.37 -17.16 -20.11
CA VAL A 827 32.79 -17.03 -20.50
C VAL A 827 33.25 -18.30 -21.20
N GLY A 828 33.63 -18.21 -22.48
CA GLY A 828 34.18 -19.37 -23.20
C GLY A 828 34.09 -19.29 -24.72
N GLU A 829 34.13 -20.46 -25.38
CA GLU A 829 34.05 -20.58 -26.85
C GLU A 829 32.70 -21.12 -27.36
N GLU A 830 32.00 -21.95 -26.58
CA GLU A 830 30.68 -22.50 -26.93
C GLU A 830 29.68 -22.40 -25.77
N LEU A 831 28.41 -22.12 -26.08
CA LEU A 831 27.33 -22.10 -25.09
C LEU A 831 27.10 -23.51 -24.50
N PRO A 832 26.84 -23.64 -23.19
CA PRO A 832 26.47 -24.92 -22.59
C PRO A 832 25.21 -25.51 -23.23
N LYS A 833 25.22 -26.84 -23.44
CA LYS A 833 24.06 -27.57 -23.97
C LYS A 833 22.89 -27.51 -22.98
N ASN A 834 21.68 -27.29 -23.50
CA ASN A 834 20.46 -27.33 -22.70
C ASN A 834 20.23 -28.72 -22.12
N GLU A 835 20.02 -28.77 -20.81
CA GLU A 835 19.50 -29.96 -20.16
C GLU A 835 17.99 -30.09 -20.39
N GLN A 836 17.51 -31.33 -20.43
CA GLN A 836 16.08 -31.61 -20.51
C GLN A 836 15.37 -31.10 -19.24
N VAL A 837 14.24 -30.40 -19.44
CA VAL A 837 13.42 -29.89 -18.35
C VAL A 837 12.99 -31.01 -17.40
N LYS A 838 13.13 -30.75 -16.10
CA LYS A 838 12.62 -31.60 -15.02
C LYS A 838 11.64 -30.81 -14.16
N LEU A 839 10.43 -31.35 -14.06
CA LEU A 839 9.37 -30.82 -13.21
C LEU A 839 9.12 -31.75 -12.01
N SER A 840 8.69 -31.17 -10.89
CA SER A 840 8.24 -31.93 -9.73
C SER A 840 6.85 -31.48 -9.31
N TRP A 841 5.91 -32.42 -9.33
CA TRP A 841 4.55 -32.23 -8.83
C TRP A 841 4.51 -32.51 -7.34
N GLN A 842 3.83 -31.63 -6.59
CA GLN A 842 3.71 -31.71 -5.14
C GLN A 842 2.32 -31.30 -4.69
N TYR A 843 1.90 -31.79 -3.52
CA TYR A 843 0.65 -31.42 -2.86
C TYR A 843 0.92 -31.10 -1.40
N TRP A 844 0.09 -30.24 -0.80
CA TRP A 844 0.18 -29.97 0.63
C TRP A 844 -0.52 -31.04 1.46
N ASN A 845 0.20 -31.66 2.40
CA ASN A 845 -0.36 -32.72 3.23
C ASN A 845 -0.76 -32.30 4.66
N GLY A 846 -0.87 -30.99 4.91
CA GLY A 846 -1.17 -30.43 6.24
C GLY A 846 0.07 -30.07 7.05
N LYS A 847 1.25 -30.57 6.66
CA LYS A 847 2.51 -30.31 7.37
C LYS A 847 3.65 -29.89 6.45
N LYS A 848 3.73 -30.46 5.26
CA LYS A 848 4.77 -30.17 4.26
C LYS A 848 4.26 -30.42 2.85
N TRP A 849 5.02 -29.95 1.87
CA TRP A 849 4.85 -30.34 0.48
C TRP A 849 5.35 -31.77 0.27
N GLY A 850 4.45 -32.67 -0.13
CA GLY A 850 4.73 -34.06 -0.49
C GLY A 850 4.79 -34.24 -2.00
N ASN A 851 5.61 -35.16 -2.50
CA ASN A 851 5.69 -35.45 -3.94
C ASN A 851 4.43 -36.16 -4.44
N LEU A 852 3.95 -35.74 -5.62
CA LEU A 852 2.82 -36.35 -6.31
C LEU A 852 3.29 -36.97 -7.61
N THR A 853 2.89 -38.21 -7.86
CA THR A 853 3.06 -38.83 -9.17
C THR A 853 1.88 -38.46 -10.06
N VAL A 854 2.20 -37.93 -11.25
CA VAL A 854 1.21 -37.59 -12.26
C VAL A 854 1.49 -38.35 -13.54
N ARG A 855 0.46 -38.62 -14.32
CA ARG A 855 0.59 -38.99 -15.72
C ARG A 855 0.48 -37.72 -16.56
N ASP A 856 1.57 -37.35 -17.20
CA ASP A 856 1.69 -36.12 -17.96
C ASP A 856 1.74 -36.40 -19.47
N GLU A 857 0.71 -35.96 -20.21
CA GLU A 857 0.68 -35.99 -21.68
C GLU A 857 1.18 -34.68 -22.33
N THR A 858 1.41 -33.64 -21.53
CA THR A 858 1.88 -32.32 -21.98
C THR A 858 3.36 -32.27 -22.31
N GLU A 859 4.10 -33.34 -21.99
CA GLU A 859 5.56 -33.41 -22.10
C GLU A 859 6.24 -32.24 -21.39
N ASN A 860 6.02 -32.11 -20.08
CA ASN A 860 6.45 -30.98 -19.26
C ASN A 860 5.95 -29.63 -19.82
N PHE A 861 4.69 -29.53 -20.21
CA PHE A 861 4.08 -28.32 -20.80
C PHE A 861 4.70 -27.85 -22.11
N THR A 862 5.39 -28.71 -22.88
CA THR A 862 5.86 -28.35 -24.22
C THR A 862 4.76 -28.48 -25.29
N ARG A 863 3.65 -29.15 -24.98
CA ARG A 863 2.47 -29.27 -25.84
C ARG A 863 1.16 -29.35 -25.05
N PRO A 864 0.00 -29.10 -25.68
CA PRO A 864 -1.29 -29.34 -25.04
C PRO A 864 -1.47 -30.81 -24.64
N GLY A 865 -2.07 -31.06 -23.48
CA GLY A 865 -2.25 -32.42 -22.99
C GLY A 865 -2.96 -32.53 -21.64
N LEU A 866 -3.27 -33.77 -21.27
CA LEU A 866 -3.84 -34.10 -19.97
C LEU A 866 -2.75 -34.30 -18.92
N ILE A 867 -3.04 -33.83 -17.71
CA ILE A 867 -2.33 -34.19 -16.48
C ILE A 867 -3.33 -34.90 -15.59
N GLU A 868 -3.04 -36.16 -15.28
CA GLU A 868 -3.88 -37.01 -14.45
C GLU A 868 -3.17 -37.38 -13.17
N PHE A 869 -3.87 -37.30 -12.04
CA PHE A 869 -3.32 -37.69 -10.75
C PHE A 869 -4.39 -38.29 -9.84
N LEU A 870 -3.94 -39.08 -8.88
CA LEU A 870 -4.79 -39.62 -7.83
C LEU A 870 -4.57 -38.78 -6.56
N PRO A 871 -5.58 -38.07 -6.05
CA PRO A 871 -5.46 -37.31 -4.81
C PRO A 871 -5.01 -38.22 -3.65
N PRO A 872 -3.92 -37.88 -2.94
CA PRO A 872 -3.48 -38.62 -1.77
C PRO A 872 -4.47 -38.50 -0.61
N ALA A 873 -4.51 -39.52 0.25
CA ALA A 873 -5.47 -39.57 1.38
C ALA A 873 -5.22 -38.52 2.46
N ASP A 874 -4.01 -37.94 2.52
CA ASP A 874 -3.61 -36.88 3.46
C ASP A 874 -3.59 -35.49 2.80
N PHE A 875 -4.19 -35.31 1.63
CA PHE A 875 -4.30 -34.01 0.98
C PHE A 875 -5.11 -33.04 1.85
N ALA A 876 -4.52 -31.90 2.25
CA ALA A 876 -5.10 -31.03 3.26
C ALA A 876 -5.20 -29.56 2.81
N LEU A 877 -6.04 -28.81 3.52
CA LEU A 877 -6.20 -27.37 3.33
C LEU A 877 -4.96 -26.58 3.77
N ARG A 878 -4.67 -25.50 3.05
CA ARG A 878 -3.67 -24.50 3.39
C ARG A 878 -4.12 -23.10 2.96
N LYS A 879 -3.78 -22.11 3.77
CA LYS A 879 -4.07 -20.70 3.53
C LYS A 879 -2.85 -20.05 2.87
N ASP A 880 -2.94 -19.73 1.59
CA ASP A 880 -1.93 -19.02 0.81
C ASP A 880 -2.62 -17.94 -0.04
N PHE A 881 -1.85 -17.00 -0.61
CA PHE A 881 -2.31 -15.97 -1.56
C PHE A 881 -3.45 -15.07 -1.06
N ASN A 882 -3.52 -14.84 0.26
CA ASN A 882 -4.61 -14.12 0.91
C ASN A 882 -6.03 -14.65 0.57
N LEU A 883 -6.14 -15.92 0.20
CA LEU A 883 -7.41 -16.58 -0.10
C LEU A 883 -7.94 -17.38 1.12
N PRO A 884 -9.23 -17.74 1.12
CA PRO A 884 -9.72 -18.81 1.99
C PRO A 884 -8.89 -20.09 1.82
N PRO A 885 -8.86 -21.01 2.81
CA PRO A 885 -8.07 -22.23 2.67
C PRO A 885 -8.48 -23.06 1.45
N HIS A 886 -7.52 -23.47 0.63
CA HIS A 886 -7.68 -24.35 -0.52
C HIS A 886 -6.83 -25.62 -0.37
N TYR A 887 -7.17 -26.65 -1.15
CA TYR A 887 -6.29 -27.80 -1.36
C TYR A 887 -5.32 -27.48 -2.49
N TRP A 888 -4.05 -27.29 -2.16
CA TRP A 888 -3.06 -26.84 -3.12
C TRP A 888 -2.23 -27.97 -3.70
N LEU A 889 -2.27 -28.06 -5.03
CA LEU A 889 -1.30 -28.76 -5.85
C LEU A 889 -0.31 -27.73 -6.39
N ARG A 890 0.97 -28.09 -6.52
CA ARG A 890 1.95 -27.25 -7.23
C ARG A 890 2.84 -28.07 -8.14
N VAL A 891 3.30 -27.46 -9.23
CA VAL A 891 4.36 -27.98 -10.08
C VAL A 891 5.55 -27.03 -10.03
N ARG A 892 6.73 -27.58 -9.71
CA ARG A 892 7.98 -26.84 -9.56
C ARG A 892 8.90 -27.10 -10.73
N TRP A 893 9.54 -26.05 -11.24
CA TRP A 893 10.62 -26.16 -12.21
C TRP A 893 11.94 -26.42 -11.47
N LEU A 894 12.45 -27.66 -11.54
CA LEU A 894 13.63 -28.06 -10.75
C LEU A 894 14.94 -27.76 -11.48
N SER A 895 15.02 -28.14 -12.76
CA SER A 895 16.22 -27.98 -13.59
C SER A 895 15.88 -28.12 -15.07
N GLY A 896 16.89 -27.91 -15.92
CA GLY A 896 16.76 -27.96 -17.37
C GLY A 896 16.09 -26.73 -17.94
N GLU A 897 16.20 -26.57 -19.26
CA GLU A 897 15.78 -25.35 -19.94
C GLU A 897 14.69 -25.62 -20.97
N TYR A 898 13.70 -24.74 -20.99
CA TYR A 898 12.76 -24.65 -22.09
C TYR A 898 13.41 -23.93 -23.27
N GLU A 899 13.31 -24.53 -24.47
CA GLU A 899 13.69 -23.83 -25.71
C GLU A 899 12.74 -22.65 -25.98
N VAL A 900 11.45 -22.84 -25.69
CA VAL A 900 10.42 -21.81 -25.72
C VAL A 900 9.64 -21.92 -24.41
N GLU A 901 9.54 -20.82 -23.68
CA GLU A 901 8.89 -20.80 -22.37
C GLU A 901 7.40 -21.21 -22.46
N PRO A 902 6.94 -22.15 -21.61
CA PRO A 902 5.57 -22.66 -21.68
C PRO A 902 4.54 -21.62 -21.22
N ARG A 903 3.51 -21.44 -22.04
CA ARG A 903 2.39 -20.52 -21.79
C ARG A 903 1.03 -21.22 -21.81
N LEU A 904 0.31 -21.18 -20.70
CA LEU A 904 -1.03 -21.76 -20.59
C LEU A 904 -2.08 -20.83 -21.19
N LYS A 905 -2.87 -21.33 -22.15
CA LYS A 905 -4.07 -20.64 -22.63
C LYS A 905 -5.28 -20.91 -21.76
N GLN A 906 -5.45 -22.15 -21.32
CA GLN A 906 -6.62 -22.56 -20.56
C GLN A 906 -6.31 -23.83 -19.76
N VAL A 907 -6.89 -23.96 -18.56
CA VAL A 907 -6.84 -25.18 -17.77
C VAL A 907 -8.26 -25.66 -17.52
N LEU A 908 -8.57 -26.87 -17.96
CA LEU A 908 -9.92 -27.46 -17.88
C LEU A 908 -9.90 -28.69 -16.98
N LEU A 909 -10.66 -28.63 -15.88
CA LEU A 909 -10.91 -29.78 -15.00
C LEU A 909 -11.97 -30.70 -15.62
N ASN A 910 -11.94 -32.00 -15.27
CA ASN A 910 -12.92 -33.00 -15.72
C ASN A 910 -12.93 -33.15 -17.25
N THR A 911 -11.74 -33.19 -17.84
CA THR A 911 -11.54 -33.31 -19.27
C THR A 911 -10.94 -34.66 -19.63
N THR A 912 -11.40 -35.25 -20.72
CA THR A 912 -10.78 -36.43 -21.35
C THR A 912 -10.65 -36.21 -22.84
N MET A 913 -9.73 -36.92 -23.49
CA MET A 913 -9.58 -36.83 -24.94
C MET A 913 -10.60 -37.75 -25.63
N ALA A 914 -11.19 -37.26 -26.71
CA ALA A 914 -12.07 -38.01 -27.58
C ALA A 914 -11.55 -37.98 -29.01
N VAL A 915 -11.75 -39.09 -29.71
CA VAL A 915 -11.33 -39.28 -31.09
C VAL A 915 -12.54 -39.41 -31.98
N GLN A 916 -12.47 -38.85 -33.19
CA GLN A 916 -13.47 -38.98 -34.23
C GLN A 916 -13.46 -40.41 -34.76
N THR A 917 -14.06 -41.32 -34.02
CA THR A 917 -14.13 -42.74 -34.35
C THR A 917 -15.48 -43.29 -33.94
N LEU A 918 -15.85 -44.40 -34.58
CA LEU A 918 -17.04 -45.15 -34.27
C LEU A 918 -16.63 -46.61 -34.10
N THR A 919 -16.76 -47.14 -32.88
CA THR A 919 -16.47 -48.55 -32.63
C THR A 919 -17.67 -49.42 -33.07
N ILE A 920 -17.49 -50.24 -34.10
CA ILE A 920 -18.47 -51.25 -34.52
C ILE A 920 -18.04 -52.61 -33.97
N GLN A 921 -18.92 -53.26 -33.21
CA GLN A 921 -18.68 -54.59 -32.66
C GLN A 921 -19.55 -55.63 -33.35
N LYS A 922 -19.01 -56.84 -33.57
CA LYS A 922 -19.72 -57.98 -34.14
C LYS A 922 -20.34 -57.68 -35.52
N GLU A 923 -19.65 -56.90 -36.32
CA GLU A 923 -20.01 -56.69 -37.73
C GLU A 923 -19.87 -58.01 -38.51
N ILE A 924 -20.91 -58.40 -39.24
CA ILE A 924 -20.85 -59.58 -40.09
C ILE A 924 -20.40 -59.14 -41.49
N LEU A 925 -19.14 -59.41 -41.83
CA LEU A 925 -18.55 -59.05 -43.12
C LEU A 925 -19.02 -59.96 -44.28
N GLY A 926 -19.36 -61.21 -43.98
CA GLY A 926 -19.82 -62.17 -44.97
C GLY A 926 -19.52 -63.62 -44.59
N SER A 927 -19.50 -64.50 -45.58
CA SER A 927 -19.13 -65.90 -45.43
C SER A 927 -18.16 -66.31 -46.55
N SER A 928 -17.10 -67.02 -46.19
CA SER A 928 -16.11 -67.53 -47.14
C SER A 928 -16.58 -68.82 -47.81
N ASP A 929 -16.25 -68.99 -49.09
CA ASP A 929 -16.40 -70.25 -49.81
C ASP A 929 -15.08 -71.06 -49.92
N GLY A 930 -14.00 -70.60 -49.27
CA GLY A 930 -12.67 -71.23 -49.29
C GLY A 930 -11.80 -70.96 -50.52
N ASN A 931 -12.27 -70.20 -51.52
CA ASN A 931 -11.44 -69.79 -52.66
C ASN A 931 -10.39 -68.72 -52.29
N GLU A 932 -9.29 -68.69 -53.04
CA GLU A 932 -8.22 -67.69 -52.87
C GLU A 932 -8.68 -66.26 -53.25
N ASN A 933 -8.03 -65.25 -52.66
CA ASN A 933 -8.23 -63.83 -52.97
C ASN A 933 -9.65 -63.27 -52.75
N GLN A 934 -10.46 -63.89 -51.90
CA GLN A 934 -11.73 -63.32 -51.50
C GLN A 934 -11.56 -61.96 -50.80
N LYS A 935 -12.50 -61.07 -51.05
CA LYS A 935 -12.56 -59.75 -50.44
C LYS A 935 -13.91 -59.54 -49.78
N PHE A 936 -13.89 -58.99 -48.58
CA PHE A 936 -15.07 -58.57 -47.84
C PHE A 936 -14.96 -57.07 -47.56
N GLN A 937 -16.08 -56.37 -47.55
CA GLN A 937 -16.13 -54.93 -47.32
C GLN A 937 -16.77 -54.63 -45.97
N THR A 938 -16.21 -53.64 -45.28
CA THR A 938 -16.80 -53.08 -44.07
C THR A 938 -17.90 -52.07 -44.41
N THR A 939 -18.84 -51.89 -43.49
CA THR A 939 -19.96 -50.95 -43.62
C THR A 939 -19.50 -49.49 -43.52
N LYS A 940 -18.39 -49.24 -42.81
CA LYS A 940 -17.77 -47.93 -42.64
C LYS A 940 -16.30 -47.98 -43.00
N GLN A 941 -15.85 -46.93 -43.69
CA GLN A 941 -14.48 -46.74 -44.16
C GLN A 941 -14.09 -45.29 -43.88
N PRO A 942 -12.80 -45.00 -43.60
CA PRO A 942 -11.68 -45.93 -43.47
C PRO A 942 -11.72 -46.75 -42.18
N VAL A 943 -11.02 -47.90 -42.14
CA VAL A 943 -10.85 -48.73 -40.94
C VAL A 943 -9.56 -48.31 -40.23
N LEU A 944 -9.64 -48.01 -38.94
CA LEU A 944 -8.47 -47.64 -38.13
C LEU A 944 -7.74 -48.91 -37.64
N ALA A 945 -6.43 -48.77 -37.36
CA ALA A 945 -5.61 -49.86 -36.84
C ALA A 945 -6.12 -50.39 -35.48
N GLY A 946 -5.94 -51.68 -35.23
CA GLY A 946 -6.38 -52.35 -33.99
C GLY A 946 -7.74 -53.07 -34.13
N GLN A 947 -8.22 -53.21 -35.36
CA GLN A 947 -9.36 -54.06 -35.71
C GLN A 947 -9.09 -55.53 -35.40
N GLN A 948 -10.13 -56.27 -35.06
CA GLN A 948 -10.05 -57.71 -34.85
C GLN A 948 -11.01 -58.41 -35.81
N LEU A 949 -10.49 -59.39 -36.55
CA LEU A 949 -11.29 -60.25 -37.42
C LEU A 949 -11.43 -61.62 -36.77
N GLU A 950 -12.66 -62.02 -36.47
CA GLU A 950 -12.97 -63.37 -36.01
C GLU A 950 -13.71 -64.13 -37.11
N VAL A 951 -13.23 -65.33 -37.40
CA VAL A 951 -13.88 -66.24 -38.35
C VAL A 951 -14.51 -67.37 -37.58
N ARG A 952 -15.80 -67.63 -37.85
CA ARG A 952 -16.49 -68.80 -37.35
C ARG A 952 -16.04 -70.05 -38.12
N GLU A 953 -15.16 -70.82 -37.52
CA GLU A 953 -14.66 -72.09 -38.08
C GLU A 953 -15.63 -73.24 -37.74
N ARG A 954 -15.65 -74.29 -38.59
CA ARG A 954 -16.52 -75.47 -38.40
C ARG A 954 -16.01 -76.43 -37.34
N GLU A 955 -14.69 -76.50 -37.19
CA GLU A 955 -14.00 -77.45 -36.33
C GLU A 955 -12.97 -76.70 -35.48
N ILE A 956 -12.65 -77.25 -34.31
CA ILE A 956 -11.65 -76.65 -33.43
C ILE A 956 -10.28 -76.84 -34.10
N PRO A 957 -9.43 -75.80 -34.21
CA PRO A 957 -8.09 -75.95 -34.75
C PRO A 957 -7.30 -77.04 -34.05
N SER A 958 -6.39 -77.72 -34.76
CA SER A 958 -5.54 -78.74 -34.14
C SER A 958 -4.60 -78.14 -33.08
N ILE A 959 -4.09 -78.95 -32.15
CA ILE A 959 -3.24 -78.46 -31.04
C ILE A 959 -2.05 -77.62 -31.55
N GLN A 960 -1.43 -78.01 -32.68
CA GLN A 960 -0.33 -77.25 -33.28
C GLN A 960 -0.77 -75.89 -33.83
N GLU A 961 -1.96 -75.81 -34.42
CA GLU A 961 -2.53 -74.55 -34.91
C GLU A 961 -2.97 -73.65 -33.75
N GLN A 962 -3.55 -74.22 -32.69
CA GLN A 962 -3.91 -73.47 -31.48
C GLN A 962 -2.67 -72.81 -30.85
N GLN A 963 -1.55 -73.54 -30.74
CA GLN A 963 -0.31 -72.98 -30.23
C GLN A 963 0.19 -71.79 -31.06
N LYS A 964 0.05 -71.87 -32.39
CA LYS A 964 0.42 -70.77 -33.29
C LYS A 964 -0.52 -69.58 -33.15
N ILE A 965 -1.84 -69.81 -33.15
CA ILE A 965 -2.85 -68.76 -32.95
C ILE A 965 -2.65 -68.06 -31.61
N VAL A 966 -2.38 -68.81 -30.53
CA VAL A 966 -2.11 -68.22 -29.20
C VAL A 966 -0.82 -67.40 -29.19
N LEU A 967 0.20 -67.83 -29.92
CA LEU A 967 1.45 -67.08 -30.06
C LEU A 967 1.26 -65.75 -30.81
N GLU A 968 0.37 -65.72 -31.80
CA GLU A 968 0.10 -64.55 -32.66
C GLU A 968 -0.93 -63.59 -32.06
N GLU A 969 -2.03 -64.12 -31.49
CA GLU A 969 -3.24 -63.36 -31.13
C GLU A 969 -3.62 -63.46 -29.63
N GLY A 970 -2.90 -64.26 -28.84
CA GLY A 970 -3.11 -64.41 -27.39
C GLY A 970 -3.98 -65.60 -26.98
N GLU A 971 -4.05 -65.87 -25.67
CA GLU A 971 -4.76 -67.04 -25.12
C GLU A 971 -6.28 -67.01 -25.33
N ASP A 972 -6.87 -65.82 -25.56
CA ASP A 972 -8.31 -65.62 -25.78
C ASP A 972 -8.73 -65.72 -27.25
N ALA A 973 -7.78 -65.95 -28.17
CA ALA A 973 -8.01 -65.92 -29.61
C ALA A 973 -8.95 -67.01 -30.14
N ILE A 974 -9.22 -68.07 -29.35
CA ILE A 974 -10.13 -69.14 -29.71
C ILE A 974 -11.26 -69.19 -28.68
N THR A 975 -12.45 -68.77 -29.08
CA THR A 975 -13.65 -68.78 -28.24
C THR A 975 -14.63 -69.83 -28.75
N SER A 976 -15.07 -70.73 -27.87
CA SER A 976 -16.11 -71.72 -28.20
C SER A 976 -17.39 -71.46 -27.42
N ILE A 977 -18.51 -71.38 -28.13
CA ILE A 977 -19.85 -71.30 -27.53
C ILE A 977 -20.39 -72.73 -27.49
N LEU A 978 -20.64 -73.24 -26.29
CA LEU A 978 -21.12 -74.61 -26.08
C LEU A 978 -22.65 -74.68 -26.21
N ASP A 979 -23.16 -75.81 -26.72
CA ASP A 979 -24.57 -76.16 -26.63
C ASP A 979 -24.96 -76.68 -25.24
N ALA A 980 -26.26 -76.96 -25.03
CA ALA A 980 -26.78 -77.49 -23.77
C ALA A 980 -26.23 -78.88 -23.40
N THR A 981 -25.50 -79.55 -24.30
CA THR A 981 -24.83 -80.83 -24.06
C THR A 981 -23.33 -80.69 -23.82
N GLY A 982 -22.80 -79.46 -23.77
CA GLY A 982 -21.39 -79.18 -23.58
C GLY A 982 -20.53 -79.36 -24.84
N ARG A 983 -21.14 -79.50 -26.02
CA ARG A 983 -20.41 -79.59 -27.30
C ARG A 983 -20.26 -78.21 -27.95
N PRO A 984 -19.16 -77.93 -28.68
CA PRO A 984 -18.99 -76.66 -29.37
C PRO A 984 -20.07 -76.48 -30.44
N LYS A 985 -20.91 -75.46 -30.29
CA LYS A 985 -21.92 -75.03 -31.27
C LYS A 985 -21.32 -74.02 -32.25
N GLU A 986 -20.47 -73.13 -31.75
CA GLU A 986 -19.78 -72.12 -32.53
C GLU A 986 -18.33 -72.04 -32.05
N ILE A 987 -17.40 -71.96 -33.00
CA ILE A 987 -15.98 -71.84 -32.74
C ILE A 987 -15.51 -70.60 -33.47
N TRP A 988 -15.13 -69.59 -32.73
CA TRP A 988 -14.67 -68.31 -33.22
C TRP A 988 -13.15 -68.26 -33.05
N VAL A 989 -12.45 -68.02 -34.16
CA VAL A 989 -10.99 -67.96 -34.19
C VAL A 989 -10.59 -66.56 -34.67
N ARG A 990 -9.76 -65.86 -33.90
CA ARG A 990 -9.19 -64.58 -34.28
C ARG A 990 -8.09 -64.81 -35.33
N TRP A 991 -8.20 -64.11 -36.45
CA TRP A 991 -7.21 -64.14 -37.53
C TRP A 991 -6.20 -63.01 -37.32
N HIS A 992 -4.94 -63.25 -37.70
CA HIS A 992 -3.81 -62.33 -37.55
C HIS A 992 -3.64 -61.46 -38.81
N GLN A 993 -3.46 -60.15 -38.61
CA GLN A 993 -3.21 -59.24 -39.72
C GLN A 993 -1.74 -59.32 -40.17
N VAL A 994 -1.51 -59.51 -41.47
CA VAL A 994 -0.18 -59.45 -42.09
C VAL A 994 -0.10 -58.34 -43.14
N LYS A 995 1.11 -57.86 -43.43
CA LYS A 995 1.36 -56.87 -44.49
C LYS A 995 1.18 -57.47 -45.89
N ASP A 996 1.59 -58.72 -46.03
CA ASP A 996 1.49 -59.52 -47.24
C ASP A 996 1.46 -61.02 -46.87
N PHE A 997 1.10 -61.86 -47.82
CA PHE A 997 1.02 -63.30 -47.60
C PHE A 997 2.34 -64.07 -47.87
N TYR A 998 3.47 -63.42 -48.19
CA TYR A 998 4.69 -64.14 -48.60
C TYR A 998 5.26 -65.05 -47.52
N GLN A 999 5.09 -64.67 -46.25
CA GLN A 999 5.53 -65.48 -45.10
C GLN A 999 4.40 -66.34 -44.50
N SER A 1000 3.23 -66.37 -45.13
CA SER A 1000 2.06 -67.10 -44.64
C SER A 1000 2.05 -68.54 -45.17
N GLY A 1001 1.89 -69.51 -44.27
CA GLY A 1001 1.67 -70.92 -44.60
C GLY A 1001 0.20 -71.25 -44.89
N THR A 1002 -0.07 -72.45 -45.41
CA THR A 1002 -1.41 -72.90 -45.80
C THR A 1002 -2.39 -73.11 -44.64
N ARG A 1003 -1.90 -73.09 -43.40
CA ARG A 1003 -2.70 -73.21 -42.17
C ARG A 1003 -2.68 -71.94 -41.34
N ASP A 1004 -2.14 -70.85 -41.88
CA ASP A 1004 -2.04 -69.60 -41.15
C ASP A 1004 -3.35 -68.85 -41.28
N ARG A 1005 -3.88 -68.35 -40.16
CA ARG A 1005 -5.13 -67.58 -40.11
C ARG A 1005 -4.80 -66.13 -40.38
N HIS A 1006 -4.26 -65.85 -41.57
CA HIS A 1006 -3.76 -64.52 -41.92
C HIS A 1006 -4.75 -63.77 -42.80
N TYR A 1007 -4.85 -62.46 -42.60
CA TYR A 1007 -5.57 -61.57 -43.50
C TYR A 1007 -4.78 -60.29 -43.77
N ILE A 1008 -5.08 -59.63 -44.89
CA ILE A 1008 -4.59 -58.29 -45.22
C ILE A 1008 -5.79 -57.35 -45.16
N LEU A 1009 -5.56 -56.14 -44.65
CA LEU A 1009 -6.55 -55.08 -44.62
C LEU A 1009 -6.09 -53.92 -45.52
N ASP A 1010 -6.97 -53.50 -46.43
CA ASP A 1010 -6.89 -52.17 -47.02
C ASP A 1010 -7.64 -51.21 -46.09
N ASN A 1011 -6.94 -50.25 -45.49
CA ASN A 1011 -7.55 -49.34 -44.52
C ASN A 1011 -8.50 -48.33 -45.18
N LEU A 1012 -8.42 -48.13 -46.50
CA LEU A 1012 -9.15 -47.09 -47.22
C LEU A 1012 -10.44 -47.58 -47.88
N THR A 1013 -10.54 -48.87 -48.20
CA THR A 1013 -11.63 -49.47 -49.00
C THR A 1013 -11.99 -50.85 -48.50
#